data_AF-A0A1F3T898-F1
#
_entry.id   AF-A0A1F3T898-F1
#
_cell.length_a   1.000
_cell.length_b   1.000
_cell.length_c   1.000
_cell.angle_alpha   90.00
_cell.angle_beta   90.00
_cell.angle_gamma   90.00
#
_symmetry.space_group_name_H-M   'P 1'
#
loop_
_entity.id
_entity.type
_entity.pdbx_description
1 polymer ?
#
loop_
_entity_poly.entity_id
_entity_poly.type
_entity_poly.pdbx_seq_one_letter_code
_entity_poly.pdbx_strand_id
1 'polypeptide(L)'
;MKNTFNLILLVITMIMISSCNKKIESSQNQHKNAVLNYSEVSAIDNSVCSFELNHEKLERVLINPAYSAHNQCVLKFLEKQIAKLTSSLDSNNADTLKSMNLIFEGCSADSLNGCLYFQKLKSILAMRDFLLKLATVHESNIQKYYFFLNAWFELKNEQLDARLFELYLKKEKEYRKLIAHDKTLLDLHNETLHLISQNASQLSNNSAFKAFILSYKLPTHKNISNLDKIVLEIIFSNSQDRDYKSKLETFINNEITSIKAIDNFKQADLDYYLKSLDISSLQYDFYYYMIASAYHNRSDSNFLETLWKFYQGDTQKLSDTTNSYVRIKFLQVLSLSHQNIVKYFHEKDYTPNNFFIKAISKSEQVSPHFQELFQKSEYLQLFLESLLMKGNSKSQAIYQDLSRNLFSGIKMNIKYMISFPEMMILLYEFAKNGLEFKINSHYNGLVQVSSNQIMKEFFEGRFYSFFNYSDDTKALTSEEILYAFYFALNTGLFRDFASKQNETQLVKDFIKMVATQLSNIEINKLTTDFNVFTNNYKADTTYNIFLNLCNSPKGYVHQLTLDDLDRSVLQGKIVGERIVNNPGFYGPYFERSLERIRTNVQNIEFKVTQMISIYEKYLRKFNTNETVVKEIMADLNSALDPITHIKTAYLTQFMKRHQEIDKCHFSIYQKEKKLQENLIKYEELYLRNLYNKYQEAYATNSLEELNREIQNYNLKDFIGLNKFKNGHYYYTQIDFLIRAKQFIEVGQTLDNQKLPALSKGVKISVPTNEYNWIQHSFYAGSQDKYFTLDISNMTEDEFVLNALSNIVTDTTNPNGFVTWFVDKSYYTYNLPSFNAKSRTLVSLYKLGDFDIYEKEECSLKNSGKGCKRIKQKFSVDNLVKIGSNLKNFLHIDDQEALILKKVGRKKRIDDYLQAFSFMHPMSNRPENWGIFDYLYYSLKEPLLDAYSKFPWDMEDDHVSKTLDKRKGALETAFDYWQARNNRGEFLFNISNSFEAEMNQKFKEIAWNEINKIRSFEAAINPENNPAIEKLQGQIRYEIDKTVDKDILSDTLLEEVDGVIRNFHQQTNYFYKQ
;
A
#
# COMPACT_ATOMS: atom_id res chain seq x y z
N MET A 1 4.61 9.12 -21.28
CA MET A 1 4.23 10.24 -20.37
C MET A 1 5.10 10.33 -19.12
N LYS A 2 5.63 9.24 -18.53
CA LYS A 2 6.57 9.27 -17.39
C LYS A 2 7.83 10.15 -17.61
N ASN A 3 8.37 10.22 -18.83
CA ASN A 3 9.64 10.92 -19.09
C ASN A 3 9.52 12.45 -19.21
N THR A 4 8.35 13.00 -19.52
CA THR A 4 8.19 14.45 -19.73
C THR A 4 8.04 15.23 -18.41
N PHE A 5 7.56 14.57 -17.35
CA PHE A 5 7.36 15.18 -16.03
C PHE A 5 8.67 15.22 -15.21
N ASN A 6 9.51 14.18 -15.33
CA ASN A 6 10.83 14.13 -14.71
C ASN A 6 11.81 15.18 -15.27
N LEU A 7 11.61 15.63 -16.52
CA LEU A 7 12.47 16.61 -17.18
C LEU A 7 12.25 18.05 -16.65
N ILE A 8 11.05 18.36 -16.17
CA ILE A 8 10.70 19.69 -15.65
C ILE A 8 11.26 19.89 -14.23
N LEU A 9 11.33 18.81 -13.43
CA LEU A 9 11.88 18.84 -12.07
C LEU A 9 13.42 18.93 -12.05
N LEU A 10 14.09 18.44 -13.11
CA LEU A 10 15.55 18.38 -13.22
C LEU A 10 16.20 19.72 -13.63
N VAL A 11 15.44 20.65 -14.19
CA VAL A 11 15.93 21.96 -14.64
C VAL A 11 16.05 22.97 -13.48
N ILE A 12 15.33 22.74 -12.37
CA ILE A 12 15.28 23.67 -11.23
C ILE A 12 16.43 23.42 -10.24
N THR A 13 16.97 22.20 -10.19
CA THR A 13 18.02 21.78 -9.24
C THR A 13 19.45 22.13 -9.67
N MET A 14 19.69 22.54 -10.92
CA MET A 14 21.05 22.81 -11.42
C MET A 14 21.59 24.24 -11.18
N ILE A 15 20.86 25.13 -10.50
CA ILE A 15 21.24 26.56 -10.39
C ILE A 15 21.92 26.95 -9.05
N MET A 16 22.12 26.03 -8.10
CA MET A 16 22.70 26.36 -6.80
C MET A 16 23.95 25.52 -6.51
N ILE A 17 25.12 26.19 -6.46
CA ILE A 17 26.31 25.95 -5.60
C ILE A 17 27.62 26.26 -6.38
N SER A 18 28.34 27.33 -6.02
CA SER A 18 29.78 27.45 -6.26
C SER A 18 30.47 28.45 -5.31
N SER A 19 31.80 28.24 -5.14
CA SER A 19 32.82 29.03 -4.42
C SER A 19 33.03 28.69 -2.94
N CYS A 20 34.24 28.70 -2.36
CA CYS A 20 35.63 28.71 -2.82
C CYS A 20 36.49 28.41 -1.57
N ASN A 21 37.66 27.76 -1.68
CA ASN A 21 38.75 27.99 -0.71
C ASN A 21 40.12 27.59 -1.29
N LYS A 22 41.12 28.47 -1.07
CA LYS A 22 42.53 28.30 -1.47
C LYS A 22 43.46 28.55 -0.26
N LYS A 23 44.21 27.51 0.11
CA LYS A 23 45.67 27.37 0.44
C LYS A 23 46.56 28.65 0.37
N ILE A 24 47.71 28.83 1.06
CA ILE A 24 48.78 27.94 1.59
C ILE A 24 49.81 28.74 2.47
N GLU A 25 50.44 28.03 3.43
CA GLU A 25 51.82 27.99 4.02
C GLU A 25 52.80 29.16 4.35
N SER A 26 53.60 28.82 5.40
CA SER A 26 55.07 28.96 5.59
C SER A 26 55.52 30.16 6.46
N SER A 27 56.63 30.15 7.22
CA SER A 27 57.82 29.28 7.30
C SER A 27 58.56 29.46 8.64
N GLN A 28 59.51 28.56 8.90
CA GLN A 28 60.47 28.46 10.02
C GLN A 28 61.56 29.53 10.07
N ASN A 29 62.28 29.58 11.21
CA ASN A 29 63.74 29.78 11.45
C ASN A 29 63.99 30.76 12.62
N GLN A 30 65.03 30.71 13.46
CA GLN A 30 66.12 29.79 13.85
C GLN A 30 66.98 30.61 14.85
N HIS A 31 67.53 29.97 15.89
CA HIS A 31 68.81 30.27 16.58
C HIS A 31 69.07 31.70 17.17
N LYS A 32 69.90 31.92 18.21
CA LYS A 32 71.25 31.40 18.47
C LYS A 32 71.74 31.78 19.88
N ASN A 33 72.65 30.96 20.38
CA ASN A 33 73.48 31.05 21.60
C ASN A 33 74.27 32.36 21.76
N ALA A 34 74.69 32.65 23.01
CA ALA A 34 76.08 32.93 23.47
C ALA A 34 76.05 33.71 24.82
N VAL A 35 76.98 33.68 25.81
CA VAL A 35 78.30 33.06 26.06
C VAL A 35 78.82 33.63 27.43
N LEU A 36 79.75 32.90 28.08
CA LEU A 36 80.80 33.30 29.06
C LEU A 36 80.57 33.45 30.59
N ASN A 37 81.21 32.51 31.30
CA ASN A 37 82.17 32.63 32.43
C ASN A 37 82.42 34.02 33.04
N TYR A 38 82.41 34.07 34.38
CA TYR A 38 83.41 34.82 35.15
C TYR A 38 83.70 34.14 36.50
N SER A 39 84.98 34.07 36.80
CA SER A 39 85.64 33.52 37.99
C SER A 39 85.82 34.57 39.10
N GLU A 40 85.94 34.06 40.33
CA GLU A 40 86.58 34.67 41.52
C GLU A 40 86.11 36.04 42.02
N VAL A 41 85.45 36.07 43.19
CA VAL A 41 85.66 37.13 44.20
C VAL A 41 85.61 36.52 45.61
N SER A 42 86.50 37.05 46.43
CA SER A 42 86.91 36.75 47.80
C SER A 42 85.85 36.83 48.90
N ALA A 43 86.24 36.25 50.05
CA ALA A 43 85.56 36.27 51.34
C ALA A 43 84.91 37.62 51.70
N ILE A 44 83.64 37.56 52.10
CA ILE A 44 82.93 38.69 52.70
C ILE A 44 82.72 38.42 54.19
N ASP A 45 83.11 39.44 54.92
CA ASP A 45 83.12 39.66 56.35
C ASP A 45 81.71 39.59 56.98
N ASN A 46 81.63 39.07 58.21
CA ASN A 46 80.40 38.80 58.97
C ASN A 46 79.81 40.06 59.68
N SER A 47 80.10 41.27 59.20
CA SER A 47 79.71 42.53 59.88
C SER A 47 78.39 43.16 59.39
N VAL A 48 77.58 42.41 58.65
CA VAL A 48 76.43 42.92 57.85
C VAL A 48 75.11 43.01 58.64
N CYS A 49 75.11 42.80 59.97
CA CYS A 49 73.86 42.66 60.73
C CYS A 49 73.35 43.89 61.49
N SER A 50 73.91 45.08 61.24
CA SER A 50 73.55 46.33 61.92
C SER A 50 73.01 47.42 60.97
N PHE A 51 72.21 47.06 59.97
CA PHE A 51 71.64 48.06 59.05
C PHE A 51 70.37 48.73 59.57
N GLU A 52 70.43 50.06 59.71
CA GLU A 52 69.24 50.94 59.74
C GLU A 52 68.56 51.01 58.35
N LEU A 53 67.22 51.03 58.35
CA LEU A 53 66.34 50.79 57.21
C LEU A 53 66.25 51.96 56.19
N ASN A 54 66.89 51.87 55.01
CA ASN A 54 66.60 52.73 53.85
C ASN A 54 66.65 51.97 52.50
N HIS A 55 66.11 52.58 51.42
CA HIS A 55 65.97 51.99 50.09
C HIS A 55 67.31 51.61 49.42
N GLU A 56 68.32 52.48 49.48
CA GLU A 56 69.67 52.23 48.90
C GLU A 56 70.32 50.96 49.46
N LYS A 57 70.00 50.57 50.70
CA LYS A 57 70.54 49.36 51.32
C LYS A 57 69.79 48.11 50.86
N LEU A 58 68.49 48.19 50.62
CA LEU A 58 67.72 47.08 50.02
C LEU A 58 68.27 46.75 48.63
N GLU A 59 68.57 47.78 47.84
CA GLU A 59 69.24 47.67 46.54
C GLU A 59 70.60 46.96 46.64
N ARG A 60 71.49 47.40 47.53
CA ARG A 60 72.78 46.73 47.72
C ARG A 60 72.65 45.26 48.13
N VAL A 61 71.69 44.93 48.99
CA VAL A 61 71.45 43.54 49.44
C VAL A 61 70.89 42.68 48.31
N LEU A 62 69.99 43.21 47.48
CA LEU A 62 69.42 42.49 46.35
C LEU A 62 70.41 42.31 45.20
N ILE A 63 71.21 43.34 44.88
CA ILE A 63 72.15 43.30 43.75
C ILE A 63 73.38 42.44 44.04
N ASN A 64 73.91 42.50 45.26
CA ASN A 64 75.18 41.84 45.56
C ASN A 64 75.00 40.31 45.75
N PRO A 65 75.65 39.46 44.94
CA PRO A 65 75.53 38.01 45.01
C PRO A 65 76.06 37.39 46.31
N ALA A 66 76.91 38.11 47.05
CA ALA A 66 77.45 37.65 48.32
C ALA A 66 76.42 37.58 49.46
N TYR A 67 75.31 38.32 49.34
CA TYR A 67 74.19 38.26 50.28
C TYR A 67 73.22 37.17 49.85
N SER A 68 73.55 35.93 50.21
CA SER A 68 72.63 34.80 50.05
C SER A 68 71.48 34.93 51.04
N ALA A 69 70.26 34.66 50.56
CA ALA A 69 69.06 34.54 51.37
C ALA A 69 69.12 33.38 52.39
N HIS A 70 70.21 32.60 52.43
CA HIS A 70 70.45 31.56 53.43
C HIS A 70 71.16 32.08 54.69
N ASN A 71 71.64 33.33 54.68
CA ASN A 71 72.14 33.99 55.88
C ASN A 71 70.95 34.49 56.72
N GLN A 72 70.76 33.93 57.92
CA GLN A 72 69.60 34.19 58.79
C GLN A 72 69.39 35.67 59.12
N CYS A 73 70.47 36.46 59.14
CA CYS A 73 70.41 37.89 59.38
C CYS A 73 69.94 38.69 58.15
N VAL A 74 70.43 38.33 56.95
CA VAL A 74 69.94 38.89 55.68
C VAL A 74 68.46 38.56 55.51
N LEU A 75 68.04 37.34 55.87
CA LEU A 75 66.66 36.90 55.84
C LEU A 75 65.76 37.76 56.74
N LYS A 76 66.15 37.99 58.00
CA LYS A 76 65.42 38.88 58.93
C LYS A 76 65.40 40.34 58.46
N PHE A 77 66.48 40.83 57.86
CA PHE A 77 66.53 42.17 57.28
C PHE A 77 65.51 42.29 56.15
N LEU A 78 65.55 41.37 55.19
CA LEU A 78 64.63 41.36 54.05
C LEU A 78 63.18 41.16 54.51
N GLU A 79 62.89 40.28 55.47
CA GLU A 79 61.55 40.15 56.08
C GLU A 79 61.01 41.48 56.63
N LYS A 80 61.84 42.21 57.40
CA LYS A 80 61.47 43.50 57.99
C LYS A 80 61.25 44.58 56.93
N GLN A 81 62.08 44.60 55.88
CA GLN A 81 61.93 45.54 54.77
C GLN A 81 60.67 45.26 53.96
N ILE A 82 60.42 44.00 53.62
CA ILE A 82 59.21 43.61 52.90
C ILE A 82 57.96 43.93 53.73
N ALA A 83 57.94 43.65 55.03
CA ALA A 83 56.81 44.03 55.90
C ALA A 83 56.57 45.55 55.97
N LYS A 84 57.65 46.35 55.98
CA LYS A 84 57.58 47.82 55.90
C LYS A 84 57.05 48.29 54.55
N LEU A 85 57.45 47.65 53.46
CA LEU A 85 56.91 47.91 52.13
C LEU A 85 55.42 47.58 52.09
N THR A 86 54.99 46.43 52.64
CA THR A 86 53.58 46.03 52.70
C THR A 86 52.69 47.05 53.41
N SER A 87 53.13 47.56 54.56
CA SER A 87 52.37 48.57 55.33
C SER A 87 52.38 49.96 54.70
N SER A 88 53.36 50.27 53.84
CA SER A 88 53.47 51.57 53.17
C SER A 88 52.81 51.63 51.79
N LEU A 89 52.34 50.50 51.25
CA LEU A 89 51.68 50.44 49.94
C LEU A 89 50.47 51.37 49.81
N ASP A 90 49.74 51.61 50.90
CA ASP A 90 48.56 52.49 50.90
C ASP A 90 48.93 53.98 50.78
N SER A 91 50.21 54.34 50.95
CA SER A 91 50.68 55.74 51.00
C SER A 91 51.26 56.27 49.68
N ASN A 92 51.35 55.46 48.61
CA ASN A 92 51.95 55.83 47.31
C ASN A 92 53.32 56.52 47.42
N ASN A 93 54.12 56.14 48.42
CA ASN A 93 55.44 56.72 48.65
C ASN A 93 56.40 56.36 47.50
N ALA A 94 57.14 57.35 46.98
CA ALA A 94 58.12 57.19 45.91
C ALA A 94 59.20 56.14 46.24
N ASP A 95 59.60 56.02 47.51
CA ASP A 95 60.59 55.02 47.95
C ASP A 95 60.02 53.59 47.89
N THR A 96 58.72 53.43 48.15
CA THR A 96 58.02 52.15 48.01
C THR A 96 57.94 51.75 46.53
N LEU A 97 57.65 52.69 45.63
CA LEU A 97 57.60 52.44 44.18
C LEU A 97 58.98 52.08 43.60
N LYS A 98 60.04 52.78 44.01
CA LYS A 98 61.42 52.44 43.61
C LYS A 98 61.81 51.05 44.11
N SER A 99 61.48 50.72 45.36
CA SER A 99 61.75 49.39 45.94
C SER A 99 60.97 48.29 45.21
N MET A 100 59.73 48.56 44.79
CA MET A 100 58.93 47.64 43.98
C MET A 100 59.55 47.40 42.60
N ASN A 101 59.90 48.48 41.89
CA ASN A 101 60.51 48.37 40.56
C ASN A 101 61.83 47.60 40.60
N LEU A 102 62.62 47.80 41.65
CA LEU A 102 63.82 47.03 41.92
C LEU A 102 63.50 45.55 42.19
N ILE A 103 62.53 45.23 43.04
CA ILE A 103 62.17 43.82 43.35
C ILE A 103 61.76 43.05 42.08
N PHE A 104 61.01 43.71 41.18
CA PHE A 104 60.55 43.13 39.92
C PHE A 104 61.39 43.55 38.71
N GLU A 105 62.64 43.97 38.94
CA GLU A 105 63.52 44.39 37.86
C GLU A 105 63.89 43.20 36.97
N GLY A 106 63.84 43.42 35.66
CA GLY A 106 64.09 42.37 34.66
C GLY A 106 62.92 41.40 34.47
N CYS A 107 61.85 41.50 35.26
CA CYS A 107 60.65 40.70 35.02
C CYS A 107 60.03 41.08 33.67
N SER A 108 59.75 40.08 32.85
CA SER A 108 58.81 40.26 31.74
C SER A 108 57.42 40.56 32.31
N ALA A 109 56.59 41.33 31.59
CA ALA A 109 55.23 41.65 32.03
C ALA A 109 54.38 40.40 32.31
N ASP A 110 54.76 39.26 31.72
CA ASP A 110 53.97 38.05 31.62
C ASP A 110 54.60 36.83 32.30
N SER A 111 55.84 36.94 32.80
CA SER A 111 56.53 35.84 33.49
C SER A 111 57.56 36.32 34.51
N LEU A 112 57.80 35.49 35.52
CA LEU A 112 58.82 35.72 36.54
C LEU A 112 60.21 35.25 36.08
N ASN A 113 60.29 34.62 34.90
CA ASN A 113 61.55 34.31 34.25
C ASN A 113 62.22 35.62 33.83
N GLY A 114 63.43 35.84 34.33
CA GLY A 114 64.19 37.08 34.11
C GLY A 114 64.13 38.09 35.25
N CYS A 115 63.27 37.90 36.27
CA CYS A 115 63.27 38.73 37.46
C CYS A 115 64.61 38.59 38.21
N LEU A 116 65.48 39.60 38.09
CA LEU A 116 66.85 39.58 38.57
C LEU A 116 66.92 39.35 40.09
N TYR A 117 65.99 39.96 40.83
CA TYR A 117 66.08 40.04 42.29
C TYR A 117 64.96 39.30 43.03
N PHE A 118 63.83 39.01 42.36
CA PHE A 118 62.71 38.28 42.96
C PHE A 118 63.10 36.88 43.47
N GLN A 119 64.00 36.18 42.76
CA GLN A 119 64.45 34.83 43.15
C GLN A 119 65.10 34.79 44.55
N LYS A 120 65.81 35.87 44.95
CA LYS A 120 66.41 35.98 46.30
C LYS A 120 65.37 36.16 47.41
N LEU A 121 64.17 36.62 47.06
CA LEU A 121 63.08 36.88 47.99
C LEU A 121 62.14 35.68 48.12
N LYS A 122 62.38 34.60 47.36
CA LYS A 122 61.47 33.45 47.27
C LYS A 122 61.22 32.75 48.60
N SER A 123 62.23 32.73 49.49
CA SER A 123 62.16 32.10 50.82
C SER A 123 61.52 32.97 51.91
N ILE A 124 61.13 34.21 51.60
CA ILE A 124 60.69 35.20 52.60
C ILE A 124 59.18 35.16 52.76
N LEU A 125 58.71 34.80 53.96
CA LEU A 125 57.28 34.68 54.25
C LEU A 125 56.53 36.01 54.07
N ALA A 126 57.09 37.13 54.51
CA ALA A 126 56.48 38.46 54.37
C ALA A 126 56.23 38.87 52.91
N MET A 127 56.97 38.30 51.95
CA MET A 127 56.79 38.56 50.52
C MET A 127 55.42 38.08 50.02
N ARG A 128 54.83 37.10 50.70
CA ARG A 128 53.47 36.62 50.41
C ARG A 128 52.42 37.69 50.68
N ASP A 129 52.46 38.28 51.87
CA ASP A 129 51.53 39.35 52.26
C ASP A 129 51.73 40.61 51.42
N PHE A 130 52.99 40.90 51.05
CA PHE A 130 53.33 42.00 50.14
C PHE A 130 52.70 41.82 48.76
N LEU A 131 52.89 40.65 48.12
CA LEU A 131 52.32 40.35 46.81
C LEU A 131 50.79 40.35 46.82
N LEU A 132 50.18 39.82 47.88
CA LEU A 132 48.74 39.88 48.10
C LEU A 132 48.21 41.31 48.15
N LYS A 133 48.88 42.18 48.91
CA LYS A 133 48.52 43.58 49.03
C LYS A 133 48.73 44.30 47.69
N LEU A 134 49.80 44.00 46.97
CA LEU A 134 50.05 44.51 45.61
C LEU A 134 48.96 44.12 44.61
N ALA A 135 48.57 42.85 44.58
CA ALA A 135 47.45 42.40 43.76
C ALA A 135 46.20 43.20 44.13
N THR A 136 45.88 43.36 45.42
CA THR A 136 44.70 44.12 45.86
C THR A 136 44.75 45.60 45.43
N VAL A 137 45.89 46.27 45.58
CA VAL A 137 46.09 47.68 45.16
C VAL A 137 45.95 47.83 43.65
N HIS A 138 46.38 46.82 42.89
CA HIS A 138 46.33 46.81 41.43
C HIS A 138 45.11 46.08 40.86
N GLU A 139 44.05 45.87 41.64
CA GLU A 139 42.85 45.15 41.19
C GLU A 139 42.19 45.77 39.93
N SER A 140 42.33 47.08 39.72
CA SER A 140 41.84 47.77 38.51
C SER A 140 42.73 47.57 37.27
N ASN A 141 43.98 47.15 37.44
CA ASN A 141 44.91 46.82 36.35
C ASN A 141 45.07 45.30 36.26
N ILE A 142 44.23 44.68 35.44
CA ILE A 142 44.08 43.22 35.33
C ILE A 142 45.41 42.51 35.00
N GLN A 143 46.28 43.08 34.15
CA GLN A 143 47.59 42.48 33.86
C GLN A 143 48.48 42.43 35.10
N LYS A 144 48.63 43.56 35.80
CA LYS A 144 49.43 43.64 37.03
C LYS A 144 48.83 42.78 38.14
N TYR A 145 47.51 42.74 38.24
CA TYR A 145 46.78 41.90 39.18
C TYR A 145 47.20 40.43 39.05
N TYR A 146 47.11 39.85 37.84
CA TYR A 146 47.48 38.46 37.59
C TYR A 146 48.99 38.21 37.67
N PHE A 147 49.82 39.18 37.28
CA PHE A 147 51.27 39.10 37.50
C PHE A 147 51.62 38.88 38.97
N PHE A 148 51.05 39.67 39.88
CA PHE A 148 51.31 39.54 41.32
C PHE A 148 50.72 38.27 41.94
N LEU A 149 49.57 37.79 41.43
CA LEU A 149 49.02 36.51 41.86
C LEU A 149 49.88 35.32 41.41
N ASN A 150 50.42 35.35 40.19
CA ASN A 150 51.36 34.33 39.70
C ASN A 150 52.66 34.36 40.51
N ALA A 151 53.19 35.55 40.84
CA ALA A 151 54.32 35.71 41.74
C ALA A 151 54.06 35.08 43.10
N TRP A 152 52.86 35.29 43.63
CA TRP A 152 52.48 34.73 44.92
C TRP A 152 52.33 33.20 44.87
N PHE A 153 51.82 32.66 43.76
CA PHE A 153 51.73 31.23 43.50
C PHE A 153 53.11 30.56 43.47
N GLU A 154 54.09 31.14 42.78
CA GLU A 154 55.46 30.62 42.73
C GLU A 154 56.13 30.58 44.12
N LEU A 155 55.87 31.57 44.99
CA LEU A 155 56.40 31.61 46.37
C LEU A 155 55.89 30.48 47.27
N LYS A 156 54.78 29.85 46.89
CA LYS A 156 54.21 28.72 47.61
C LYS A 156 54.71 27.38 47.07
N ASN A 157 55.73 27.38 46.19
CA ASN A 157 56.17 26.18 45.48
C ASN A 157 54.99 25.49 44.79
N GLU A 158 54.13 26.30 44.15
CA GLU A 158 52.93 25.82 43.46
C GLU A 158 51.91 25.13 44.39
N GLN A 159 52.09 25.24 45.71
CA GLN A 159 51.09 24.79 46.68
C GLN A 159 49.92 25.77 46.72
N LEU A 160 48.76 25.22 46.43
CA LEU A 160 47.50 25.93 46.28
C LEU A 160 46.89 26.28 47.66
N ASP A 161 46.56 27.56 47.88
CA ASP A 161 46.01 28.10 49.14
C ASP A 161 44.65 28.77 48.85
N ALA A 162 43.60 28.46 49.63
CA ALA A 162 42.22 28.93 49.42
C ALA A 162 42.10 30.43 49.10
N ARG A 163 42.91 31.28 49.74
CA ARG A 163 42.90 32.72 49.55
C ARG A 163 43.47 33.14 48.18
N LEU A 164 44.43 32.39 47.65
CA LEU A 164 44.95 32.57 46.29
C LEU A 164 43.90 32.23 45.25
N PHE A 165 43.14 31.16 45.45
CA PHE A 165 42.03 30.83 44.54
C PHE A 165 41.00 31.92 44.48
N GLU A 166 40.54 32.41 45.64
CA GLU A 166 39.49 33.43 45.68
C GLU A 166 39.90 34.66 44.88
N LEU A 167 41.12 35.15 45.09
CA LEU A 167 41.64 36.31 44.36
C LEU A 167 41.86 35.98 42.87
N TYR A 168 42.44 34.83 42.56
CA TYR A 168 42.66 34.42 41.18
C TYR A 168 41.35 34.26 40.40
N LEU A 169 40.27 33.81 41.04
CA LEU A 169 38.98 33.64 40.38
C LEU A 169 38.14 34.92 40.32
N LYS A 170 38.42 35.90 41.20
CA LYS A 170 37.69 37.18 41.30
C LYS A 170 37.64 37.94 39.97
N LYS A 171 38.72 37.90 39.18
CA LYS A 171 38.90 38.68 37.95
C LYS A 171 39.13 37.84 36.69
N GLU A 172 38.83 36.54 36.76
CA GLU A 172 39.23 35.56 35.73
C GLU A 172 38.67 35.90 34.35
N LYS A 173 37.38 36.21 34.27
CA LYS A 173 36.72 36.51 32.99
C LYS A 173 37.26 37.78 32.34
N GLU A 174 37.66 38.76 33.16
CA GLU A 174 38.25 40.02 32.68
C GLU A 174 39.66 39.76 32.12
N TYR A 175 40.46 38.94 32.80
CA TYR A 175 41.80 38.58 32.36
C TYR A 175 41.82 37.66 31.15
N ARG A 176 40.98 36.62 31.13
CA ARG A 176 40.85 35.71 29.98
C ARG A 176 40.51 36.48 28.69
N LYS A 177 39.64 37.49 28.76
CA LYS A 177 39.32 38.36 27.62
C LYS A 177 40.54 39.16 27.17
N LEU A 178 41.33 39.66 28.11
CA LEU A 178 42.52 40.44 27.83
C LEU A 178 43.62 39.59 27.16
N ILE A 179 43.79 38.33 27.58
CA ILE A 179 44.80 37.42 27.01
C ILE A 179 44.28 36.55 25.85
N ALA A 180 43.04 36.73 25.38
CA ALA A 180 42.40 35.83 24.43
C ALA A 180 43.14 35.68 23.08
N HIS A 181 43.97 36.66 22.72
CA HIS A 181 44.76 36.68 21.50
C HIS A 181 46.20 36.18 21.70
N ASP A 182 46.63 35.96 22.94
CA ASP A 182 47.94 35.41 23.28
C ASP A 182 47.78 33.94 23.67
N LYS A 183 48.13 33.05 22.74
CA LYS A 183 47.98 31.60 22.93
C LYS A 183 48.79 31.09 24.11
N THR A 184 50.00 31.59 24.32
CA THR A 184 50.90 31.11 25.40
C THR A 184 50.37 31.49 26.76
N LEU A 185 49.94 32.75 26.92
CA LEU A 185 49.30 33.21 28.16
C LEU A 185 47.98 32.49 28.41
N LEU A 186 47.19 32.26 27.36
CA LEU A 186 45.94 31.54 27.47
C LEU A 186 46.14 30.07 27.86
N ASP A 187 47.16 29.40 27.31
CA ASP A 187 47.53 28.02 27.66
C ASP A 187 48.00 27.94 29.13
N LEU A 188 48.87 28.86 29.58
CA LEU A 188 49.30 28.95 30.99
C LEU A 188 48.13 29.21 31.95
N HIS A 189 47.23 30.13 31.58
CA HIS A 189 46.03 30.42 32.34
C HIS A 189 45.10 29.19 32.43
N ASN A 190 44.98 28.43 31.34
CA ASN A 190 44.20 27.19 31.31
C ASN A 190 44.85 26.09 32.17
N GLU A 191 46.18 25.96 32.16
CA GLU A 191 46.93 25.04 33.02
C GLU A 191 46.77 25.40 34.51
N THR A 192 46.85 26.69 34.84
CA THR A 192 46.63 27.18 36.21
C THR A 192 45.21 26.83 36.69
N LEU A 193 44.20 27.03 35.84
CA LEU A 193 42.83 26.60 36.14
C LEU A 193 42.71 25.08 36.30
N HIS A 194 43.46 24.29 35.53
CA HIS A 194 43.48 22.84 35.70
C HIS A 194 44.10 22.42 37.04
N LEU A 195 45.23 23.02 37.45
CA LEU A 195 45.82 22.78 38.77
C LEU A 195 44.86 23.18 39.90
N ILE A 196 44.16 24.30 39.72
CA ILE A 196 43.08 24.75 40.60
C ILE A 196 41.99 23.68 40.72
N SER A 197 41.58 23.08 39.61
CA SER A 197 40.53 22.04 39.60
C SER A 197 40.94 20.79 40.39
N GLN A 198 42.18 20.33 40.23
CA GLN A 198 42.71 19.14 40.91
C GLN A 198 42.72 19.29 42.44
N ASN A 199 42.90 20.51 42.94
CA ASN A 199 42.98 20.81 44.38
C ASN A 199 41.66 21.30 44.99
N ALA A 200 40.62 21.53 44.16
CA ALA A 200 39.35 22.07 44.62
C ALA A 200 38.62 21.18 45.64
N SER A 201 38.81 19.86 45.59
CA SER A 201 38.23 18.90 46.54
C SER A 201 38.67 19.18 47.98
N GLN A 202 39.93 19.53 48.18
CA GLN A 202 40.51 19.88 49.49
C GLN A 202 40.00 21.23 50.01
N LEU A 203 39.55 22.10 49.11
CA LEU A 203 39.13 23.49 49.38
C LEU A 203 37.62 23.66 49.46
N SER A 204 36.84 22.64 49.08
CA SER A 204 35.37 22.63 49.10
C SER A 204 34.76 23.00 50.46
N ASN A 205 35.47 22.69 51.56
CA ASN A 205 35.08 23.02 52.94
C ASN A 205 35.44 24.45 53.38
N ASN A 206 36.16 25.20 52.55
CA ASN A 206 36.49 26.59 52.84
C ASN A 206 35.28 27.49 52.56
N SER A 207 34.85 28.26 53.57
CA SER A 207 33.65 29.10 53.50
C SER A 207 33.70 30.15 52.40
N ALA A 208 34.86 30.75 52.13
CA ALA A 208 35.05 31.75 51.09
C ALA A 208 34.99 31.13 49.69
N PHE A 209 35.61 29.94 49.51
CA PHE A 209 35.53 29.21 48.25
C PHE A 209 34.10 28.74 47.95
N LYS A 210 33.40 28.18 48.96
CA LYS A 210 31.97 27.85 48.84
C LYS A 210 31.14 29.09 48.47
N ALA A 211 31.37 30.24 49.09
CA ALA A 211 30.67 31.49 48.76
C ALA A 211 30.94 31.97 47.32
N PHE A 212 32.18 31.84 46.83
CA PHE A 212 32.51 32.08 45.42
C PHE A 212 31.73 31.15 44.50
N ILE A 213 31.79 29.83 44.74
CA ILE A 213 31.07 28.84 43.92
C ILE A 213 29.57 29.11 43.94
N LEU A 214 28.99 29.48 45.09
CA LEU A 214 27.55 29.78 45.23
C LEU A 214 27.12 31.12 44.63
N SER A 215 28.01 32.11 44.52
CA SER A 215 27.74 33.39 43.83
C SER A 215 28.06 33.37 42.33
N TYR A 216 28.84 32.39 41.86
CA TYR A 216 29.25 32.30 40.45
C TYR A 216 28.08 32.12 39.47
N LYS A 217 27.93 32.99 38.47
CA LYS A 217 26.89 32.82 37.45
C LYS A 217 27.28 31.72 36.46
N LEU A 218 26.57 30.59 36.52
CA LEU A 218 26.75 29.46 35.61
C LEU A 218 26.47 29.88 34.14
N PRO A 219 27.24 29.36 33.18
CA PRO A 219 27.06 29.71 31.77
C PRO A 219 25.78 29.06 31.21
N THR A 220 25.15 29.77 30.28
CA THR A 220 23.91 29.35 29.61
C THR A 220 24.14 28.98 28.13
N HIS A 221 25.40 28.87 27.71
CA HIS A 221 25.81 28.69 26.33
C HIS A 221 26.79 27.52 26.15
N LYS A 222 26.87 27.02 24.91
CA LYS A 222 27.60 25.80 24.55
C LYS A 222 29.10 25.88 24.86
N ASN A 223 29.69 27.06 24.73
CA ASN A 223 31.12 27.27 24.98
C ASN A 223 31.37 27.49 26.47
N ILE A 224 31.48 26.39 27.21
CA ILE A 224 31.80 26.38 28.64
C ILE A 224 33.31 26.67 28.79
N SER A 225 33.66 27.76 29.50
CA SER A 225 35.07 28.04 29.83
C SER A 225 35.64 26.99 30.77
N ASN A 226 36.97 26.89 30.89
CA ASN A 226 37.58 25.99 31.86
C ASN A 226 37.11 26.30 33.29
N LEU A 227 36.94 27.59 33.64
CA LEU A 227 36.38 27.96 34.94
C LEU A 227 34.95 27.45 35.14
N ASP A 228 34.11 27.57 34.12
CA ASP A 228 32.75 27.04 34.22
C ASP A 228 32.73 25.52 34.44
N LYS A 229 33.62 24.77 33.76
CA LYS A 229 33.78 23.33 33.98
C LYS A 229 34.15 23.03 35.43
N ILE A 230 35.12 23.77 35.97
CA ILE A 230 35.57 23.62 37.37
C ILE A 230 34.45 23.89 38.35
N VAL A 231 33.72 25.00 38.17
CA VAL A 231 32.59 25.36 39.04
C VAL A 231 31.52 24.28 39.00
N LEU A 232 31.21 23.75 37.81
CA LEU A 232 30.25 22.67 37.63
C LEU A 232 30.73 21.37 38.27
N GLU A 233 31.98 20.96 38.06
CA GLU A 233 32.59 19.79 38.70
C GLU A 233 32.51 19.88 40.24
N ILE A 234 32.75 21.05 40.82
CA ILE A 234 32.64 21.27 42.26
C ILE A 234 31.19 21.18 42.74
N ILE A 235 30.24 21.81 42.03
CA ILE A 235 28.80 21.72 42.35
C ILE A 235 28.34 20.26 42.31
N PHE A 236 28.75 19.50 41.30
CA PHE A 236 28.40 18.10 41.15
C PHE A 236 29.06 17.22 42.23
N SER A 237 30.33 17.46 42.55
CA SER A 237 31.08 16.71 43.57
C SER A 237 30.55 16.95 45.00
N ASN A 238 29.92 18.10 45.26
CA ASN A 238 29.37 18.48 46.56
C ASN A 238 27.82 18.43 46.59
N SER A 239 27.23 17.58 45.75
CA SER A 239 25.78 17.42 45.54
C SER A 239 24.95 17.18 46.80
N GLN A 240 25.54 16.59 47.83
CA GLN A 240 24.88 16.25 49.09
C GLN A 240 24.65 17.50 49.96
N ASP A 241 25.39 18.57 49.72
CA ASP A 241 25.19 19.85 50.38
C ASP A 241 24.00 20.59 49.75
N ARG A 242 23.09 21.03 50.63
CA ARG A 242 21.83 21.67 50.25
C ARG A 242 22.03 22.92 49.39
N ASP A 243 23.08 23.70 49.63
CA ASP A 243 23.29 24.97 48.94
C ASP A 243 23.71 24.76 47.49
N TYR A 244 24.63 23.81 47.24
CA TYR A 244 25.05 23.49 45.87
C TYR A 244 23.91 22.85 45.07
N LYS A 245 23.13 21.96 45.70
CA LYS A 245 21.93 21.39 45.07
C LYS A 245 20.89 22.46 44.72
N SER A 246 20.57 23.35 45.67
CA SER A 246 19.64 24.47 45.47
C SER A 246 20.09 25.39 44.33
N LYS A 247 21.39 25.67 44.26
CA LYS A 247 21.97 26.47 43.16
C LYS A 247 21.78 25.81 41.80
N LEU A 248 22.06 24.51 41.70
CA LEU A 248 21.89 23.76 40.44
C LEU A 248 20.40 23.71 40.03
N GLU A 249 19.49 23.46 40.96
CA GLU A 249 18.05 23.45 40.70
C GLU A 249 17.55 24.82 40.25
N THR A 250 18.00 25.90 40.89
CA THR A 250 17.68 27.29 40.49
C THR A 250 18.18 27.58 39.07
N PHE A 251 19.39 27.15 38.74
CA PHE A 251 19.94 27.28 37.39
C PHE A 251 19.08 26.54 36.35
N ILE A 252 18.77 25.26 36.60
CA ILE A 252 17.93 24.44 35.70
C ILE A 252 16.55 25.10 35.50
N ASN A 253 15.90 25.55 36.58
CA ASN A 253 14.57 26.19 36.48
C ASN A 253 14.61 27.50 35.68
N ASN A 254 15.67 28.29 35.82
CA ASN A 254 15.88 29.50 35.01
C ASN A 254 16.09 29.15 33.53
N GLU A 255 16.88 28.11 33.23
CA GLU A 255 17.10 27.65 31.86
C GLU A 255 15.85 27.05 31.24
N ILE A 256 15.05 26.28 31.98
CA ILE A 256 13.74 25.80 31.53
C ILE A 256 12.85 26.98 31.14
N THR A 257 12.83 28.05 31.94
CA THR A 257 12.04 29.26 31.65
C THR A 257 12.54 29.96 30.38
N SER A 258 13.86 30.08 30.24
CA SER A 258 14.51 30.63 29.04
C SER A 258 14.14 29.83 27.79
N ILE A 259 14.35 28.52 27.81
CA ILE A 259 14.08 27.60 26.69
C ILE A 259 12.59 27.61 26.32
N LYS A 260 11.68 27.61 27.30
CA LYS A 260 10.23 27.73 27.04
C LYS A 260 9.88 28.95 26.20
N ALA A 261 10.56 30.08 26.41
CA ALA A 261 10.34 31.29 25.63
C ALA A 261 10.77 31.14 24.15
N ILE A 262 11.75 30.28 23.85
CA ILE A 262 12.14 29.94 22.47
C ILE A 262 11.20 28.90 21.87
N ASP A 263 10.73 27.96 22.70
CA ASP A 263 9.84 26.88 22.27
C ASP A 263 8.39 27.32 22.03
N ASN A 264 8.13 28.63 22.12
CA ASN A 264 6.81 29.24 22.13
C ASN A 264 5.85 28.61 21.11
N PHE A 265 4.84 27.92 21.62
CA PHE A 265 3.77 27.31 20.85
C PHE A 265 2.44 27.85 21.34
N LYS A 266 1.51 28.13 20.42
CA LYS A 266 0.16 28.54 20.79
C LYS A 266 -0.54 27.43 21.58
N GLN A 267 -0.70 27.61 22.89
CA GLN A 267 -1.21 26.56 23.79
C GLN A 267 -2.51 25.91 23.30
N ALA A 268 -3.45 26.70 22.76
CA ALA A 268 -4.71 26.18 22.23
C ALA A 268 -4.53 25.18 21.07
N ASP A 269 -3.58 25.43 20.17
CA ASP A 269 -3.24 24.49 19.09
C ASP A 269 -2.57 23.24 19.67
N LEU A 270 -1.71 23.40 20.70
CA LEU A 270 -0.99 22.29 21.31
C LEU A 270 -1.97 21.36 22.00
N ASP A 271 -2.88 21.90 22.80
CA ASP A 271 -3.91 21.14 23.52
C ASP A 271 -4.78 20.34 22.53
N TYR A 272 -5.11 20.93 21.37
CA TYR A 272 -5.79 20.21 20.30
C TYR A 272 -4.98 19.02 19.80
N TYR A 273 -3.70 19.23 19.42
CA TYR A 273 -2.85 18.16 18.89
C TYR A 273 -2.55 17.06 19.91
N LEU A 274 -2.28 17.43 21.17
CA LEU A 274 -2.02 16.47 22.24
C LEU A 274 -3.24 15.56 22.44
N LYS A 275 -4.46 16.13 22.42
CA LYS A 275 -5.71 15.35 22.50
C LYS A 275 -5.97 14.55 21.23
N SER A 276 -5.77 15.12 20.05
CA SER A 276 -6.14 14.48 18.77
C SER A 276 -5.21 13.34 18.39
N LEU A 277 -3.92 13.42 18.75
CA LEU A 277 -2.89 12.44 18.44
C LEU A 277 -2.48 11.60 19.67
N ASP A 278 -3.16 11.76 20.81
CA ASP A 278 -2.90 11.06 22.06
C ASP A 278 -1.42 11.18 22.51
N ILE A 279 -0.86 12.38 22.38
CA ILE A 279 0.52 12.68 22.77
C ILE A 279 0.53 13.15 24.23
N SER A 280 1.40 12.56 25.04
CA SER A 280 1.61 12.93 26.43
C SER A 280 2.04 14.40 26.57
N SER A 281 1.49 15.10 27.56
CA SER A 281 1.93 16.45 27.90
C SER A 281 3.39 16.45 28.35
N LEU A 282 4.16 17.46 27.94
CA LEU A 282 5.53 17.66 28.42
C LEU A 282 5.54 18.06 29.90
N GLN A 283 6.28 17.31 30.70
CA GLN A 283 6.69 17.75 32.04
C GLN A 283 7.92 18.65 31.92
N TYR A 284 7.84 19.85 32.46
CA TYR A 284 8.94 20.82 32.41
C TYR A 284 9.90 20.64 33.58
N ASP A 285 10.62 19.52 33.57
CA ASP A 285 11.61 19.15 34.58
C ASP A 285 13.02 19.10 33.99
N PHE A 286 13.97 18.50 34.72
CA PHE A 286 15.36 18.43 34.25
C PHE A 286 15.53 17.58 32.98
N TYR A 287 14.65 16.60 32.72
CA TYR A 287 14.69 15.83 31.48
C TYR A 287 14.32 16.73 30.30
N TYR A 288 13.29 17.58 30.45
CA TYR A 288 12.97 18.59 29.44
C TYR A 288 14.16 19.52 29.19
N TYR A 289 14.81 20.02 30.23
CA TYR A 289 16.01 20.86 30.09
C TYR A 289 17.11 20.16 29.29
N MET A 290 17.43 18.90 29.61
CA MET A 290 18.46 18.15 28.91
C MET A 290 18.13 17.98 27.42
N ILE A 291 16.92 17.51 27.12
CA ILE A 291 16.48 17.24 25.75
C ILE A 291 16.41 18.52 24.93
N ALA A 292 15.80 19.57 25.47
CA ALA A 292 15.69 20.85 24.77
C ALA A 292 17.06 21.52 24.57
N SER A 293 17.96 21.44 25.56
CA SER A 293 19.31 21.98 25.41
C SER A 293 20.12 21.26 24.35
N ALA A 294 20.03 19.92 24.27
CA ALA A 294 20.65 19.13 23.23
C ALA A 294 20.06 19.45 21.84
N TYR A 295 18.72 19.49 21.73
CA TYR A 295 18.01 19.82 20.50
C TYR A 295 18.38 21.21 19.96
N HIS A 296 18.46 22.21 20.83
CA HIS A 296 18.89 23.57 20.46
C HIS A 296 20.41 23.74 20.35
N ASN A 297 21.20 22.69 20.61
CA ASN A 297 22.66 22.73 20.63
C ASN A 297 23.21 23.85 21.55
N ARG A 298 22.56 24.06 22.70
CA ARG A 298 22.82 25.16 23.65
C ARG A 298 23.78 24.81 24.77
N SER A 299 23.97 23.53 25.05
CA SER A 299 24.84 23.05 26.12
C SER A 299 25.85 22.06 25.59
N ASP A 300 27.01 21.98 26.25
CA ASP A 300 28.02 20.97 25.95
C ASP A 300 27.50 19.56 26.29
N SER A 301 27.74 18.59 25.41
CA SER A 301 27.28 17.21 25.61
C SER A 301 27.87 16.59 26.89
N ASN A 302 29.14 16.86 27.22
CA ASN A 302 29.75 16.31 28.45
C ASN A 302 29.10 16.89 29.70
N PHE A 303 28.70 18.17 29.65
CA PHE A 303 27.94 18.77 30.74
C PHE A 303 26.58 18.08 30.94
N LEU A 304 25.83 17.85 29.85
CA LEU A 304 24.56 17.14 29.93
C LEU A 304 24.73 15.68 30.39
N GLU A 305 25.79 14.99 29.95
CA GLU A 305 26.13 13.64 30.44
C GLU A 305 26.48 13.63 31.93
N THR A 306 27.14 14.69 32.43
CA THR A 306 27.46 14.84 33.86
C THR A 306 26.20 15.11 34.67
N LEU A 307 25.31 15.98 34.15
CA LEU A 307 24.02 16.27 34.75
C LEU A 307 23.14 15.01 34.85
N TRP A 308 23.14 14.18 33.81
CA TRP A 308 22.47 12.88 33.80
C TRP A 308 22.93 11.96 34.93
N LYS A 309 24.25 11.82 35.10
CA LYS A 309 24.85 11.00 36.16
C LYS A 309 24.50 11.52 37.54
N PHE A 310 24.54 12.84 37.71
CA PHE A 310 24.21 13.50 38.97
C PHE A 310 22.77 13.22 39.41
N TYR A 311 21.79 13.35 38.52
CA TYR A 311 20.38 13.11 38.84
C TYR A 311 19.99 11.62 38.86
N GLN A 312 20.94 10.71 38.62
CA GLN A 312 20.69 9.28 38.45
C GLN A 312 19.55 9.04 37.45
N GLY A 313 19.69 9.65 36.26
CA GLY A 313 18.59 9.76 35.30
C GLY A 313 17.90 8.43 34.98
N ASP A 314 16.57 8.49 34.89
CA ASP A 314 15.71 7.39 34.47
C ASP A 314 15.63 7.37 32.94
N THR A 315 16.17 6.29 32.35
CA THR A 315 16.23 6.12 30.90
C THR A 315 14.86 6.06 30.24
N GLN A 316 13.85 5.53 30.94
CA GLN A 316 12.48 5.50 30.43
C GLN A 316 11.90 6.91 30.41
N LYS A 317 12.04 7.66 31.51
CA LYS A 317 11.53 9.04 31.58
C LYS A 317 12.23 9.96 30.56
N LEU A 318 13.53 9.77 30.33
CA LEU A 318 14.27 10.47 29.27
C LEU A 318 13.69 10.13 27.88
N SER A 319 13.42 8.84 27.62
CA SER A 319 12.81 8.39 26.37
C SER A 319 11.43 9.01 26.15
N ASP A 320 10.55 8.93 27.15
CA ASP A 320 9.18 9.47 27.07
C ASP A 320 9.19 10.99 26.85
N THR A 321 10.11 11.69 27.51
CA THR A 321 10.33 13.13 27.35
C THR A 321 10.88 13.47 25.96
N THR A 322 11.85 12.70 25.47
CA THR A 322 12.40 12.82 24.11
C THR A 322 11.30 12.68 23.07
N ASN A 323 10.52 11.60 23.19
CA ASN A 323 9.43 11.28 22.27
C ASN A 323 8.41 12.42 22.25
N SER A 324 7.91 12.83 23.43
CA SER A 324 6.96 13.94 23.53
C SER A 324 7.53 15.26 22.98
N TYR A 325 8.80 15.56 23.26
CA TYR A 325 9.43 16.80 22.83
C TYR A 325 9.59 16.89 21.30
N VAL A 326 10.19 15.88 20.67
CA VAL A 326 10.38 15.84 19.21
C VAL A 326 9.02 15.85 18.49
N ARG A 327 8.04 15.11 19.03
CA ARG A 327 6.66 15.11 18.52
C ARG A 327 6.03 16.50 18.54
N ILE A 328 6.19 17.23 19.64
CA ILE A 328 5.71 18.62 19.75
C ILE A 328 6.48 19.55 18.81
N LYS A 329 7.80 19.37 18.66
CA LYS A 329 8.62 20.12 17.70
C LYS A 329 8.16 19.95 16.25
N PHE A 330 7.87 18.71 15.87
CA PHE A 330 7.26 18.40 14.58
C PHE A 330 5.90 19.10 14.41
N LEU A 331 5.04 19.06 15.42
CA LEU A 331 3.72 19.71 15.38
C LEU A 331 3.80 21.24 15.22
N GLN A 332 4.89 21.89 15.66
CA GLN A 332 5.05 23.35 15.48
C GLN A 332 5.29 23.68 14.01
N VAL A 333 6.16 22.90 13.36
CA VAL A 333 6.44 23.06 11.94
C VAL A 333 5.22 22.67 11.11
N LEU A 334 4.49 21.61 11.49
CA LEU A 334 3.22 21.23 10.87
C LEU A 334 2.19 22.37 10.96
N SER A 335 1.98 22.93 12.14
CA SER A 335 1.00 24.01 12.32
C SER A 335 1.36 25.24 11.51
N LEU A 336 2.65 25.57 11.40
CA LEU A 336 3.14 26.64 10.54
C LEU A 336 2.87 26.35 9.05
N SER A 337 3.09 25.11 8.62
CA SER A 337 2.78 24.66 7.24
C SER A 337 1.30 24.87 6.91
N HIS A 338 0.42 24.35 7.79
CA HIS A 338 -1.02 24.50 7.67
C HIS A 338 -1.45 25.97 7.62
N GLN A 339 -0.94 26.81 8.52
CA GLN A 339 -1.26 28.24 8.54
C GLN A 339 -0.83 28.94 7.26
N ASN A 340 0.34 28.63 6.72
CA ASN A 340 0.85 29.23 5.49
C ASN A 340 -0.02 28.85 4.28
N ILE A 341 -0.39 27.57 4.16
CA ILE A 341 -1.25 27.13 3.06
C ILE A 341 -2.68 27.67 3.23
N VAL A 342 -3.29 27.58 4.42
CA VAL A 342 -4.63 28.12 4.70
C VAL A 342 -4.72 29.61 4.38
N LYS A 343 -3.72 30.40 4.83
CA LYS A 343 -3.64 31.83 4.54
C LYS A 343 -3.63 32.08 3.03
N TYR A 344 -2.84 31.32 2.29
CA TYR A 344 -2.80 31.40 0.83
C TYR A 344 -4.18 31.15 0.20
N PHE A 345 -4.94 30.14 0.63
CA PHE A 345 -6.26 29.85 0.06
C PHE A 345 -7.35 30.87 0.40
N HIS A 346 -7.20 31.64 1.48
CA HIS A 346 -8.17 32.65 1.88
C HIS A 346 -7.90 34.04 1.28
N GLU A 347 -6.72 34.28 0.74
CA GLU A 347 -6.40 35.48 -0.07
C GLU A 347 -7.13 35.37 -1.42
N LYS A 348 -7.81 36.43 -1.89
CA LYS A 348 -8.80 36.34 -3.00
C LYS A 348 -8.24 36.55 -4.42
N ASP A 349 -6.94 36.72 -4.59
CA ASP A 349 -6.35 37.26 -5.83
C ASP A 349 -5.80 36.21 -6.82
N TYR A 350 -6.48 35.07 -6.95
CA TYR A 350 -5.98 33.95 -7.75
C TYR A 350 -6.84 33.60 -8.96
N THR A 351 -6.15 33.21 -10.04
CA THR A 351 -6.77 32.68 -11.25
C THR A 351 -6.57 31.16 -11.29
N PRO A 352 -7.48 30.39 -11.90
CA PRO A 352 -7.30 28.95 -12.11
C PRO A 352 -5.91 28.52 -12.60
N ASN A 353 -5.31 29.31 -13.48
CA ASN A 353 -4.07 28.97 -14.18
C ASN A 353 -2.80 29.16 -13.32
N ASN A 354 -2.84 30.00 -12.27
CA ASN A 354 -1.67 30.25 -11.41
C ASN A 354 -1.83 29.67 -10.00
N PHE A 355 -3.01 29.13 -9.68
CA PHE A 355 -3.35 28.65 -8.34
C PHE A 355 -2.38 27.58 -7.81
N PHE A 356 -2.07 26.57 -8.62
CA PHE A 356 -1.26 25.43 -8.21
C PHE A 356 0.22 25.79 -8.05
N ILE A 357 0.78 26.51 -9.03
CA ILE A 357 2.19 26.96 -9.00
C ILE A 357 2.42 27.88 -7.80
N LYS A 358 1.49 28.80 -7.53
CA LYS A 358 1.61 29.72 -6.39
C LYS A 358 1.46 28.98 -5.06
N ALA A 359 0.54 28.01 -4.94
CA ALA A 359 0.42 27.18 -3.73
C ALA A 359 1.74 26.45 -3.42
N ILE A 360 2.36 25.84 -4.43
CA ILE A 360 3.68 25.20 -4.29
C ILE A 360 4.75 26.23 -3.91
N SER A 361 4.83 27.39 -4.58
CA SER A 361 5.82 28.42 -4.23
C SER A 361 5.67 28.95 -2.79
N LYS A 362 4.45 28.96 -2.24
CA LYS A 362 4.19 29.36 -0.85
C LYS A 362 4.61 28.28 0.14
N SER A 363 4.44 27.00 -0.21
CA SER A 363 4.93 25.89 0.60
C SER A 363 6.45 25.95 0.82
N GLU A 364 7.23 26.42 -0.17
CA GLU A 364 8.69 26.54 -0.08
C GLU A 364 9.13 27.45 1.08
N GLN A 365 8.28 28.39 1.52
CA GLN A 365 8.57 29.27 2.66
C GLN A 365 8.66 28.51 3.99
N VAL A 366 8.07 27.30 4.08
CA VAL A 366 8.11 26.44 5.26
C VAL A 366 9.34 25.52 5.24
N SER A 367 9.92 25.27 4.06
CA SER A 367 11.04 24.32 3.89
C SER A 367 12.23 24.55 4.82
N PRO A 368 12.67 25.80 5.12
CA PRO A 368 13.75 26.03 6.07
C PRO A 368 13.44 25.53 7.49
N HIS A 369 12.17 25.56 7.91
CA HIS A 369 11.76 25.07 9.23
C HIS A 369 11.80 23.54 9.33
N PHE A 370 11.54 22.82 8.23
CA PHE A 370 11.75 21.38 8.17
C PHE A 370 13.24 21.03 8.21
N GLN A 371 14.09 21.74 7.47
CA GLN A 371 15.55 21.57 7.54
C GLN A 371 16.08 21.80 8.95
N GLU A 372 15.61 22.86 9.62
CA GLU A 372 15.93 23.14 11.02
C GLU A 372 15.46 22.02 11.96
N LEU A 373 14.24 21.49 11.77
CA LEU A 373 13.72 20.37 12.54
C LEU A 373 14.59 19.11 12.36
N PHE A 374 15.02 18.79 11.14
CA PHE A 374 15.89 17.65 10.87
C PHE A 374 17.27 17.82 11.53
N GLN A 375 17.91 18.97 11.31
CA GLN A 375 19.22 19.28 11.87
C GLN A 375 19.22 19.23 13.41
N LYS A 376 18.21 19.83 14.05
CA LYS A 376 18.10 19.81 15.52
C LYS A 376 17.75 18.44 16.07
N SER A 377 16.93 17.67 15.34
CA SER A 377 16.64 16.28 15.68
C SER A 377 17.89 15.40 15.59
N GLU A 378 18.75 15.63 14.60
CA GLU A 378 20.05 14.95 14.47
C GLU A 378 20.98 15.27 15.65
N TYR A 379 21.08 16.53 16.07
CA TYR A 379 21.85 16.90 17.27
C TYR A 379 21.36 16.19 18.52
N LEU A 380 20.05 16.11 18.69
CA LEU A 380 19.45 15.37 19.80
C LEU A 380 19.72 13.87 19.71
N GLN A 381 19.62 13.29 18.51
CA GLN A 381 19.90 11.87 18.27
C GLN A 381 21.35 11.52 18.63
N LEU A 382 22.32 12.31 18.17
CA LEU A 382 23.75 12.12 18.47
C LEU A 382 24.04 12.23 19.97
N PHE A 383 23.37 13.15 20.68
CA PHE A 383 23.46 13.25 22.13
C PHE A 383 22.88 12.02 22.84
N LEU A 384 21.70 11.56 22.43
CA LEU A 384 21.09 10.36 23.00
C LEU A 384 21.90 9.10 22.71
N GLU A 385 22.51 9.02 21.52
CA GLU A 385 23.44 7.95 21.17
C GLU A 385 24.62 7.92 22.14
N SER A 386 25.28 9.07 22.35
CA SER A 386 26.45 9.16 23.23
C SER A 386 26.11 8.79 24.68
N LEU A 387 24.91 9.12 25.13
CA LEU A 387 24.42 8.87 26.48
C LEU A 387 23.94 7.44 26.70
N LEU A 388 23.12 6.89 25.79
CA LEU A 388 22.39 5.64 26.00
C LEU A 388 23.14 4.42 25.44
N MET A 389 23.94 4.56 24.38
CA MET A 389 24.71 3.44 23.82
C MET A 389 25.81 2.94 24.77
N LYS A 390 26.36 3.84 25.59
CA LYS A 390 27.33 3.52 26.65
C LYS A 390 26.67 2.89 27.89
N GLY A 391 25.34 2.84 27.94
CA GLY A 391 24.55 2.30 29.06
C GLY A 391 24.44 0.77 29.06
N ASN A 392 23.54 0.24 29.88
CA ASN A 392 23.21 -1.18 29.89
C ASN A 392 22.36 -1.58 28.65
N SER A 393 22.09 -2.88 28.49
CA SER A 393 21.31 -3.39 27.36
C SER A 393 19.90 -2.79 27.26
N LYS A 394 19.26 -2.45 28.39
CA LYS A 394 17.95 -1.77 28.41
C LYS A 394 18.05 -0.35 27.82
N SER A 395 19.07 0.42 28.20
CA SER A 395 19.33 1.76 27.65
C SER A 395 19.61 1.71 26.14
N GLN A 396 20.39 0.72 25.70
CA GLN A 396 20.70 0.51 24.29
C GLN A 396 19.44 0.17 23.49
N ALA A 397 18.57 -0.70 24.01
CA ALA A 397 17.29 -1.03 23.38
C ALA A 397 16.37 0.19 23.25
N ILE A 398 16.30 1.03 24.29
CA ILE A 398 15.54 2.29 24.27
C ILE A 398 16.09 3.25 23.20
N TYR A 399 17.40 3.39 23.07
CA TYR A 399 17.98 4.23 22.01
C TYR A 399 17.68 3.67 20.62
N GLN A 400 17.79 2.36 20.42
CA GLN A 400 17.45 1.74 19.14
C GLN A 400 15.97 1.97 18.77
N ASP A 401 15.07 1.90 19.74
CA ASP A 401 13.65 2.24 19.57
C ASP A 401 13.46 3.70 19.17
N LEU A 402 14.06 4.66 19.89
CA LEU A 402 13.99 6.09 19.52
C LEU A 402 14.59 6.37 18.12
N SER A 403 15.76 5.80 17.83
CA SER A 403 16.46 5.96 16.55
C SER A 403 15.59 5.48 15.38
N ARG A 404 15.01 4.27 15.52
CA ARG A 404 14.10 3.70 14.53
C ARG A 404 12.78 4.47 14.51
N ASN A 405 12.00 4.43 15.58
CA ASN A 405 10.59 4.82 15.54
C ASN A 405 10.34 6.34 15.63
N LEU A 406 11.26 7.13 16.19
CA LEU A 406 11.10 8.58 16.31
C LEU A 406 11.89 9.34 15.24
N PHE A 407 13.21 9.18 15.20
CA PHE A 407 14.08 10.01 14.37
C PHE A 407 14.00 9.65 12.89
N SER A 408 14.11 8.36 12.56
CA SER A 408 13.94 7.94 11.16
C SER A 408 12.49 8.09 10.67
N GLY A 409 11.53 8.18 11.62
CA GLY A 409 10.12 8.48 11.42
C GLY A 409 9.79 9.85 10.84
N ILE A 410 10.62 10.87 11.08
CA ILE A 410 10.25 12.27 10.79
C ILE A 410 9.91 12.48 9.30
N LYS A 411 10.74 11.99 8.37
CA LYS A 411 10.51 12.17 6.93
C LYS A 411 9.19 11.53 6.48
N MET A 412 8.88 10.36 7.02
CA MET A 412 7.63 9.65 6.77
C MET A 412 6.45 10.44 7.35
N ASN A 413 6.55 10.90 8.60
CA ASN A 413 5.50 11.71 9.25
C ASN A 413 5.18 12.99 8.48
N ILE A 414 6.18 13.70 7.91
CA ILE A 414 5.93 14.85 7.02
C ILE A 414 5.03 14.45 5.86
N LYS A 415 5.29 13.31 5.23
CA LYS A 415 4.53 12.82 4.08
C LYS A 415 3.07 12.55 4.42
N TYR A 416 2.81 11.79 5.48
CA TYR A 416 1.46 11.36 5.86
C TYR A 416 0.67 12.45 6.61
N MET A 417 1.34 13.33 7.37
CA MET A 417 0.67 14.31 8.23
C MET A 417 0.62 15.71 7.64
N ILE A 418 1.44 16.01 6.62
CA ILE A 418 1.57 17.35 6.04
C ILE A 418 1.43 17.30 4.52
N SER A 419 2.38 16.72 3.80
CA SER A 419 2.42 16.82 2.33
C SER A 419 1.15 16.30 1.66
N PHE A 420 0.77 15.05 1.91
CA PHE A 420 -0.42 14.45 1.29
C PHE A 420 -1.74 15.03 1.81
N PRO A 421 -1.91 15.32 3.12
CA PRO A 421 -3.04 16.10 3.62
C PRO A 421 -3.23 17.44 2.92
N GLU A 422 -2.16 18.22 2.76
CA GLU A 422 -2.20 19.51 2.07
C GLU A 422 -2.53 19.32 0.57
N MET A 423 -2.00 18.29 -0.07
CA MET A 423 -2.35 17.93 -1.45
C MET A 423 -3.84 17.58 -1.57
N MET A 424 -4.42 16.85 -0.61
CA MET A 424 -5.84 16.51 -0.62
C MET A 424 -6.71 17.75 -0.66
N ILE A 425 -6.43 18.73 0.19
CA ILE A 425 -7.20 19.98 0.24
C ILE A 425 -7.01 20.80 -1.03
N LEU A 426 -5.77 20.87 -1.55
CA LEU A 426 -5.48 21.53 -2.81
C LEU A 426 -6.26 20.92 -3.98
N LEU A 427 -6.31 19.59 -4.05
CA LEU A 427 -7.06 18.86 -5.08
C LEU A 427 -8.57 18.99 -4.89
N TYR A 428 -9.05 19.04 -3.66
CA TYR A 428 -10.46 19.30 -3.38
C TYR A 428 -10.89 20.68 -3.86
N GLU A 429 -10.14 21.73 -3.54
CA GLU A 429 -10.45 23.09 -4.01
C GLU A 429 -10.30 23.18 -5.54
N PHE A 430 -9.34 22.45 -6.12
CA PHE A 430 -9.21 22.35 -7.58
C PHE A 430 -10.47 21.72 -8.22
N ALA A 431 -10.97 20.62 -7.65
CA ALA A 431 -12.18 19.94 -8.12
C ALA A 431 -13.45 20.75 -7.90
N LYS A 432 -13.57 21.41 -6.75
CA LYS A 432 -14.71 22.28 -6.41
C LYS A 432 -14.85 23.47 -7.37
N ASN A 433 -13.73 24.02 -7.85
CA ASN A 433 -13.73 25.12 -8.81
C ASN A 433 -13.83 24.65 -10.28
N GLY A 434 -13.88 23.34 -10.55
CA GLY A 434 -14.04 22.80 -11.90
C GLY A 434 -12.86 23.11 -12.83
N LEU A 435 -11.65 23.16 -12.28
CA LEU A 435 -10.47 23.58 -13.02
C LEU A 435 -9.94 22.45 -13.91
N GLU A 436 -9.36 22.82 -15.06
CA GLU A 436 -8.79 21.87 -16.03
C GLU A 436 -7.42 22.35 -16.49
N PHE A 437 -6.44 21.45 -16.54
CA PHE A 437 -5.11 21.76 -17.06
C PHE A 437 -4.99 21.29 -18.51
N LYS A 438 -4.45 22.14 -19.38
CA LYS A 438 -4.05 21.74 -20.73
C LYS A 438 -2.54 21.56 -20.74
N ILE A 439 -2.09 20.31 -20.92
CA ILE A 439 -0.67 19.96 -21.00
C ILE A 439 -0.36 19.67 -22.46
N ASN A 440 0.69 20.29 -23.01
CA ASN A 440 1.21 19.88 -24.31
C ASN A 440 1.80 18.47 -24.21
N SER A 441 1.16 17.51 -24.87
CA SER A 441 1.70 16.16 -24.99
C SER A 441 2.90 16.13 -25.92
N HIS A 442 3.69 15.07 -25.81
CA HIS A 442 4.89 14.83 -26.62
C HIS A 442 4.61 14.74 -28.13
N TYR A 443 3.34 14.65 -28.54
CA TYR A 443 2.89 14.62 -29.93
C TYR A 443 2.31 15.97 -30.41
N ASN A 444 2.67 17.09 -29.77
CA ASN A 444 2.13 18.43 -30.04
C ASN A 444 0.59 18.57 -29.89
N GLY A 445 -0.08 17.60 -29.27
CA GLY A 445 -1.50 17.69 -28.92
C GLY A 445 -1.69 18.21 -27.50
N LEU A 446 -2.59 19.17 -27.28
CA LEU A 446 -3.01 19.60 -25.94
C LEU A 446 -3.87 18.49 -25.31
N VAL A 447 -3.33 17.79 -24.31
CA VAL A 447 -4.10 16.86 -23.48
C VAL A 447 -4.70 17.66 -22.34
N GLN A 448 -6.03 17.65 -22.27
CA GLN A 448 -6.79 18.27 -21.19
C GLN A 448 -6.96 17.27 -20.07
N VAL A 449 -6.36 17.55 -18.91
CA VAL A 449 -6.50 16.76 -17.70
C VAL A 449 -7.57 17.44 -16.83
N SER A 450 -8.71 16.77 -16.68
CA SER A 450 -9.81 17.25 -15.84
C SER A 450 -9.51 17.07 -14.35
N SER A 451 -10.11 17.90 -13.50
CA SER A 451 -10.08 17.74 -12.04
C SER A 451 -10.49 16.34 -11.58
N ASN A 452 -11.44 15.73 -12.29
CA ASN A 452 -11.99 14.41 -11.98
C ASN A 452 -10.91 13.33 -12.12
N GLN A 453 -10.11 13.44 -13.19
CA GLN A 453 -9.01 12.52 -13.45
C GLN A 453 -7.89 12.69 -12.41
N ILE A 454 -7.54 13.92 -12.04
CA ILE A 454 -6.49 14.20 -11.04
C ILE A 454 -6.91 13.65 -9.67
N MET A 455 -8.15 13.89 -9.25
CA MET A 455 -8.67 13.36 -7.98
C MET A 455 -8.63 11.82 -7.98
N LYS A 456 -9.05 11.20 -9.09
CA LYS A 456 -9.00 9.73 -9.24
C LYS A 456 -7.58 9.20 -9.15
N GLU A 457 -6.65 9.75 -9.93
CA GLU A 457 -5.25 9.33 -9.94
C GLU A 457 -4.58 9.57 -8.58
N PHE A 458 -4.96 10.62 -7.85
CA PHE A 458 -4.54 10.85 -6.47
C PHE A 458 -4.97 9.72 -5.57
N PHE A 459 -6.27 9.44 -5.42
CA PHE A 459 -6.74 8.36 -4.54
C PHE A 459 -6.37 6.95 -5.03
N GLU A 460 -5.87 6.80 -6.27
CA GLU A 460 -5.24 5.56 -6.76
C GLU A 460 -3.75 5.43 -6.39
N GLY A 461 -3.15 6.46 -5.79
CA GLY A 461 -1.75 6.46 -5.36
C GLY A 461 -0.74 6.75 -6.47
N ARG A 462 -1.14 7.50 -7.50
CA ARG A 462 -0.30 7.78 -8.68
C ARG A 462 0.51 9.06 -8.58
N PHE A 463 0.30 9.88 -7.55
CA PHE A 463 1.02 11.15 -7.38
C PHE A 463 2.12 11.07 -6.33
N TYR A 464 3.27 11.61 -6.70
CA TYR A 464 4.33 12.00 -5.78
C TYR A 464 3.95 13.29 -5.04
N SER A 465 4.62 13.56 -3.91
CA SER A 465 4.42 14.82 -3.18
C SER A 465 4.63 16.02 -4.11
N PHE A 466 3.69 16.97 -4.12
CA PHE A 466 3.89 18.26 -4.82
C PHE A 466 4.80 19.20 -4.01
N PHE A 467 4.95 18.92 -2.72
CA PHE A 467 5.68 19.75 -1.78
C PHE A 467 7.03 19.12 -1.47
N ASN A 468 8.09 19.93 -1.54
CA ASN A 468 9.47 19.50 -1.27
C ASN A 468 9.84 19.66 0.21
N TYR A 469 8.98 19.19 1.11
CA TYR A 469 9.23 19.23 2.55
C TYR A 469 10.23 18.16 3.02
N SER A 470 10.37 17.08 2.25
CA SER A 470 11.32 16.00 2.49
C SER A 470 11.80 15.41 1.16
N ASP A 471 12.96 14.76 1.18
CA ASP A 471 13.53 14.10 -0.01
C ASP A 471 12.80 12.79 -0.38
N ASP A 472 11.72 12.41 0.32
CA ASP A 472 10.95 11.21 -0.02
C ASP A 472 10.06 11.47 -1.24
N THR A 473 10.55 11.04 -2.40
CA THR A 473 9.86 11.16 -3.67
C THR A 473 8.90 10.02 -3.95
N LYS A 474 8.63 9.07 -3.03
CA LYS A 474 7.75 7.93 -3.32
C LYS A 474 6.27 8.33 -3.21
N ALA A 475 5.42 7.85 -4.10
CA ALA A 475 3.97 8.07 -3.99
C ALA A 475 3.38 7.26 -2.82
N LEU A 476 2.32 7.76 -2.20
CA LEU A 476 1.52 6.94 -1.27
C LEU A 476 0.67 5.96 -2.05
N THR A 477 0.50 4.73 -1.54
CA THR A 477 -0.49 3.80 -2.09
C THR A 477 -1.91 4.31 -1.84
N SER A 478 -2.86 3.72 -2.56
CA SER A 478 -4.30 3.93 -2.41
C SER A 478 -4.78 3.83 -0.95
N GLU A 479 -4.24 2.87 -0.18
CA GLU A 479 -4.57 2.64 1.23
C GLU A 479 -3.85 3.65 2.12
N GLU A 480 -2.62 4.01 1.77
CA GLU A 480 -1.82 4.96 2.53
C GLU A 480 -2.41 6.37 2.54
N ILE A 481 -3.10 6.72 1.46
CA ILE A 481 -3.89 7.95 1.35
C ILE A 481 -5.02 7.99 2.39
N LEU A 482 -5.55 6.85 2.84
CA LEU A 482 -6.52 6.84 3.94
C LEU A 482 -5.87 7.23 5.29
N TYR A 483 -4.60 6.88 5.52
CA TYR A 483 -3.85 7.37 6.68
C TYR A 483 -3.62 8.88 6.59
N ALA A 484 -3.29 9.39 5.41
CA ALA A 484 -3.16 10.83 5.21
C ALA A 484 -4.50 11.55 5.47
N PHE A 485 -5.64 10.98 5.06
CA PHE A 485 -6.96 11.53 5.38
C PHE A 485 -7.24 11.51 6.90
N TYR A 486 -6.91 10.41 7.58
CA TYR A 486 -6.98 10.32 9.04
C TYR A 486 -6.15 11.43 9.71
N PHE A 487 -4.91 11.64 9.26
CA PHE A 487 -4.06 12.68 9.83
C PHE A 487 -4.59 14.07 9.49
N ALA A 488 -5.07 14.34 8.28
CA ALA A 488 -5.66 15.63 7.92
C ALA A 488 -6.78 16.07 8.89
N LEU A 489 -7.59 15.12 9.39
CA LEU A 489 -8.60 15.40 10.42
C LEU A 489 -7.95 15.66 11.80
N ASN A 490 -7.07 14.75 12.25
CA ASN A 490 -6.48 14.83 13.57
C ASN A 490 -5.44 15.96 13.72
N THR A 491 -4.86 16.42 12.62
CA THR A 491 -3.93 17.56 12.59
C THR A 491 -4.64 18.88 12.30
N GLY A 492 -5.98 18.91 12.37
CA GLY A 492 -6.75 20.15 12.32
C GLY A 492 -6.68 20.88 10.97
N LEU A 493 -6.21 20.23 9.91
CA LEU A 493 -6.10 20.84 8.59
C LEU A 493 -7.48 21.28 8.08
N PHE A 494 -8.49 20.42 8.18
CA PHE A 494 -9.87 20.75 7.80
C PHE A 494 -10.44 21.88 8.66
N ARG A 495 -10.23 21.84 9.97
CA ARG A 495 -10.60 22.92 10.91
C ARG A 495 -10.02 24.27 10.48
N ASP A 496 -8.73 24.30 10.17
CA ASP A 496 -8.03 25.54 9.83
C ASP A 496 -8.50 26.09 8.47
N PHE A 497 -8.77 25.22 7.48
CA PHE A 497 -9.33 25.60 6.18
C PHE A 497 -10.80 26.05 6.23
N ALA A 498 -11.54 25.65 7.25
CA ALA A 498 -12.96 25.92 7.36
C ALA A 498 -13.29 27.38 7.72
N SER A 499 -12.37 28.36 7.69
CA SER A 499 -12.52 29.72 8.25
C SER A 499 -13.84 30.49 8.03
N LYS A 500 -14.70 30.09 7.07
CA LYS A 500 -16.07 30.63 6.85
C LYS A 500 -17.21 29.60 6.94
N GLN A 501 -16.92 28.30 6.98
CA GLN A 501 -17.87 27.19 7.03
C GLN A 501 -17.66 26.39 8.32
N ASN A 502 -18.65 25.61 8.76
CA ASN A 502 -18.39 24.64 9.84
C ASN A 502 -17.45 23.55 9.30
N GLU A 503 -16.40 23.18 10.05
CA GLU A 503 -15.50 22.05 9.73
C GLU A 503 -16.29 20.80 9.33
N THR A 504 -17.39 20.52 10.03
CA THR A 504 -18.27 19.40 9.71
C THR A 504 -18.80 19.45 8.28
N GLN A 505 -19.19 20.63 7.81
CA GLN A 505 -19.70 20.80 6.47
C GLN A 505 -18.59 20.64 5.43
N LEU A 506 -17.40 21.19 5.69
CA LEU A 506 -16.24 21.06 4.80
C LEU A 506 -15.82 19.60 4.60
N VAL A 507 -15.72 18.82 5.68
CA VAL A 507 -15.37 17.39 5.60
C VAL A 507 -16.46 16.60 4.85
N LYS A 508 -17.74 16.93 5.08
CA LYS A 508 -18.84 16.29 4.34
C LYS A 508 -18.76 16.57 2.84
N ASP A 509 -18.55 17.83 2.46
CA ASP A 509 -18.44 18.23 1.06
C ASP A 509 -17.20 17.61 0.41
N PHE A 510 -16.09 17.51 1.15
CA PHE A 510 -14.89 16.81 0.73
C PHE A 510 -15.17 15.33 0.42
N ILE A 511 -15.72 14.57 1.37
CA ILE A 511 -16.00 13.13 1.17
C ILE A 511 -17.00 12.92 0.02
N LYS A 512 -18.05 13.75 -0.07
CA LYS A 512 -19.03 13.70 -1.17
C LYS A 512 -18.39 14.00 -2.52
N MET A 513 -17.48 14.97 -2.59
CA MET A 513 -16.72 15.27 -3.79
C MET A 513 -15.85 14.08 -4.18
N VAL A 514 -15.08 13.50 -3.24
CA VAL A 514 -14.26 12.31 -3.50
C VAL A 514 -15.12 11.15 -4.02
N ALA A 515 -16.23 10.84 -3.34
CA ALA A 515 -17.14 9.78 -3.76
C ALA A 515 -17.68 10.01 -5.18
N THR A 516 -18.12 11.24 -5.47
CA THR A 516 -18.62 11.62 -6.80
C THR A 516 -17.54 11.49 -7.86
N GLN A 517 -16.34 12.02 -7.62
CA GLN A 517 -15.27 12.03 -8.61
C GLN A 517 -14.71 10.65 -8.91
N LEU A 518 -14.57 9.80 -7.88
CA LEU A 518 -14.17 8.42 -8.07
C LEU A 518 -15.24 7.60 -8.79
N SER A 519 -16.51 7.86 -8.51
CA SER A 519 -17.63 7.08 -9.02
C SER A 519 -18.06 7.47 -10.45
N ASN A 520 -17.99 8.74 -10.82
CA ASN A 520 -18.59 9.28 -12.06
C ASN A 520 -18.22 8.50 -13.33
N ILE A 521 -16.93 8.20 -13.52
CA ILE A 521 -16.46 7.46 -14.69
C ILE A 521 -17.05 6.05 -14.72
N GLU A 522 -17.06 5.37 -13.58
CA GLU A 522 -17.53 3.99 -13.50
C GLU A 522 -19.06 3.91 -13.55
N ILE A 523 -19.79 4.88 -12.97
CA ILE A 523 -21.23 5.06 -13.14
C ILE A 523 -21.57 5.23 -14.62
N ASN A 524 -20.91 6.13 -15.34
CA ASN A 524 -21.20 6.38 -16.75
C ASN A 524 -20.97 5.13 -17.61
N LYS A 525 -19.85 4.43 -17.38
CA LYS A 525 -19.57 3.20 -18.13
C LYS A 525 -20.55 2.08 -17.78
N LEU A 526 -20.84 1.84 -16.49
CA LEU A 526 -21.84 0.83 -16.09
C LEU A 526 -23.25 1.18 -16.54
N THR A 527 -23.61 2.46 -16.58
CA THR A 527 -24.89 2.92 -17.14
C THR A 527 -24.96 2.65 -18.63
N THR A 528 -23.87 2.89 -19.35
CA THR A 528 -23.77 2.55 -20.78
C THR A 528 -23.94 1.04 -20.98
N ASP A 529 -23.19 0.23 -20.24
CA ASP A 529 -23.26 -1.24 -20.31
C ASP A 529 -24.65 -1.76 -19.92
N PHE A 530 -25.29 -1.15 -18.91
CA PHE A 530 -26.67 -1.43 -18.49
C PHE A 530 -27.71 -1.09 -19.56
N ASN A 531 -27.56 0.06 -20.22
CA ASN A 531 -28.47 0.47 -21.29
C ASN A 531 -28.30 -0.41 -22.53
N VAL A 532 -27.06 -0.73 -22.91
CA VAL A 532 -26.77 -1.69 -23.98
C VAL A 532 -27.39 -3.04 -23.65
N PHE A 533 -27.22 -3.52 -22.42
CA PHE A 533 -27.78 -4.77 -21.97
C PHE A 533 -29.32 -4.80 -22.08
N THR A 534 -29.98 -3.80 -21.52
CA THR A 534 -31.45 -3.74 -21.47
C THR A 534 -32.07 -3.49 -22.83
N ASN A 535 -31.43 -2.68 -23.70
CA ASN A 535 -31.93 -2.38 -25.04
C ASN A 535 -31.73 -3.55 -26.01
N ASN A 536 -30.54 -4.16 -26.03
CA ASN A 536 -30.26 -5.30 -26.92
C ASN A 536 -31.23 -6.43 -26.64
N TYR A 537 -31.50 -6.71 -25.36
CA TYR A 537 -32.40 -7.78 -24.97
C TYR A 537 -33.86 -7.52 -25.34
N LYS A 538 -34.36 -6.31 -25.09
CA LYS A 538 -35.77 -5.97 -25.37
C LYS A 538 -36.07 -5.94 -26.87
N ALA A 539 -35.10 -5.54 -27.68
CA ALA A 539 -35.25 -5.42 -29.13
C ALA A 539 -34.91 -6.70 -29.91
N ASP A 540 -34.20 -7.67 -29.30
CA ASP A 540 -33.77 -8.88 -30.01
C ASP A 540 -34.94 -9.86 -30.21
N THR A 541 -35.41 -9.96 -31.46
CA THR A 541 -36.44 -10.91 -31.88
C THR A 541 -36.03 -12.35 -31.62
N THR A 542 -34.74 -12.67 -31.72
CA THR A 542 -34.17 -14.00 -31.43
C THR A 542 -34.39 -14.35 -29.96
N TYR A 543 -34.14 -13.37 -29.09
CA TYR A 543 -34.31 -13.53 -27.66
C TYR A 543 -35.79 -13.73 -27.27
N ASN A 544 -36.71 -12.99 -27.88
CA ASN A 544 -38.14 -13.17 -27.65
C ASN A 544 -38.66 -14.51 -28.20
N ILE A 545 -38.20 -14.94 -29.39
CA ILE A 545 -38.50 -16.26 -29.96
C ILE A 545 -38.04 -17.36 -29.00
N PHE A 546 -36.83 -17.24 -28.44
CA PHE A 546 -36.31 -18.15 -27.43
C PHE A 546 -37.22 -18.28 -26.22
N LEU A 547 -37.58 -17.17 -25.56
CA LEU A 547 -38.46 -17.24 -24.40
C LEU A 547 -39.85 -17.81 -24.73
N ASN A 548 -40.39 -17.48 -25.91
CA ASN A 548 -41.67 -18.00 -26.37
C ASN A 548 -41.61 -19.50 -26.71
N LEU A 549 -40.47 -20.04 -27.13
CA LEU A 549 -40.30 -21.49 -27.31
C LEU A 549 -40.27 -22.24 -25.96
N CYS A 550 -39.79 -21.59 -24.90
CA CYS A 550 -39.82 -22.15 -23.56
C CYS A 550 -41.21 -22.11 -22.94
N ASN A 551 -41.78 -20.91 -22.91
CA ASN A 551 -43.03 -20.58 -22.23
C ASN A 551 -44.01 -20.03 -23.26
N SER A 552 -44.40 -20.87 -24.21
CA SER A 552 -45.28 -20.49 -25.31
C SER A 552 -46.57 -19.84 -24.77
N PRO A 553 -46.79 -18.55 -25.04
CA PRO A 553 -48.06 -17.91 -24.75
C PRO A 553 -49.20 -18.72 -25.37
N LYS A 554 -50.39 -18.71 -24.76
CA LYS A 554 -51.55 -19.38 -25.35
C LYS A 554 -51.76 -18.88 -26.78
N GLY A 555 -51.73 -19.79 -27.76
CA GLY A 555 -51.89 -19.47 -29.17
C GLY A 555 -50.60 -19.07 -29.91
N TYR A 556 -49.44 -19.09 -29.26
CA TYR A 556 -48.16 -18.91 -29.96
C TYR A 556 -47.91 -20.06 -30.92
N VAL A 557 -47.66 -19.72 -32.18
CA VAL A 557 -47.30 -20.67 -33.23
C VAL A 557 -45.93 -20.30 -33.75
N HIS A 558 -44.97 -21.19 -33.55
CA HIS A 558 -43.61 -21.02 -34.07
C HIS A 558 -43.61 -21.30 -35.57
N GLN A 559 -43.18 -20.34 -36.38
CA GLN A 559 -43.08 -20.50 -37.83
C GLN A 559 -41.65 -20.84 -38.24
N LEU A 560 -41.52 -21.91 -39.03
CA LEU A 560 -40.29 -22.37 -39.66
C LEU A 560 -40.44 -22.33 -41.18
N THR A 561 -39.33 -22.21 -41.90
CA THR A 561 -39.26 -22.56 -43.32
C THR A 561 -38.78 -24.00 -43.49
N LEU A 562 -38.80 -24.54 -44.72
CA LEU A 562 -38.15 -25.83 -45.00
C LEU A 562 -36.62 -25.78 -44.80
N ASP A 563 -35.96 -24.64 -45.06
CA ASP A 563 -34.52 -24.45 -44.79
C ASP A 563 -34.23 -24.39 -43.29
N ASP A 564 -35.12 -23.78 -42.49
CA ASP A 564 -35.01 -23.85 -41.04
C ASP A 564 -35.18 -25.29 -40.56
N LEU A 565 -36.17 -26.01 -41.10
CA LEU A 565 -36.45 -27.39 -40.76
C LEU A 565 -35.28 -28.30 -41.10
N ASP A 566 -34.54 -28.09 -42.20
CA ASP A 566 -33.31 -28.82 -42.52
C ASP A 566 -32.23 -28.71 -41.43
N ARG A 567 -32.17 -27.55 -40.76
CA ARG A 567 -31.15 -27.25 -39.76
C ARG A 567 -31.58 -27.57 -38.33
N SER A 568 -32.85 -27.38 -38.01
CA SER A 568 -33.39 -27.53 -36.66
C SER A 568 -34.91 -27.64 -36.66
N VAL A 569 -35.44 -28.47 -35.76
CA VAL A 569 -36.88 -28.78 -35.72
C VAL A 569 -37.67 -27.79 -34.85
N LEU A 570 -36.99 -27.07 -33.95
CA LEU A 570 -37.59 -26.02 -33.10
C LEU A 570 -36.76 -24.72 -33.06
N GLN A 571 -35.71 -24.61 -33.87
CA GLN A 571 -34.67 -23.56 -33.81
C GLN A 571 -33.98 -23.42 -32.45
N GLY A 572 -34.22 -24.34 -31.50
CA GLY A 572 -33.77 -24.21 -30.12
C GLY A 572 -32.26 -24.17 -29.98
N LYS A 573 -31.59 -25.03 -30.74
CA LYS A 573 -30.15 -25.01 -30.90
C LYS A 573 -29.63 -23.69 -31.47
N ILE A 574 -30.16 -23.23 -32.60
CA ILE A 574 -29.68 -22.02 -33.32
C ILE A 574 -29.87 -20.76 -32.47
N VAL A 575 -31.05 -20.63 -31.87
CA VAL A 575 -31.45 -19.51 -31.04
C VAL A 575 -30.69 -19.53 -29.70
N GLY A 576 -30.58 -20.71 -29.08
CA GLY A 576 -29.80 -20.89 -27.85
C GLY A 576 -28.31 -20.62 -28.04
N GLU A 577 -27.71 -21.10 -29.13
CA GLU A 577 -26.32 -20.81 -29.50
C GLU A 577 -26.11 -19.31 -29.67
N ARG A 578 -27.00 -18.59 -30.37
CA ARG A 578 -26.86 -17.14 -30.58
C ARG A 578 -27.02 -16.32 -29.28
N ILE A 579 -27.82 -16.80 -28.34
CA ILE A 579 -27.99 -16.17 -27.02
C ILE A 579 -26.80 -16.46 -26.11
N VAL A 580 -26.17 -17.62 -26.23
CA VAL A 580 -25.05 -18.01 -25.36
C VAL A 580 -23.69 -17.57 -25.93
N ASN A 581 -23.55 -17.47 -27.26
CA ASN A 581 -22.29 -17.20 -27.95
C ASN A 581 -22.12 -15.72 -28.31
N ASN A 582 -20.87 -15.22 -28.27
CA ASN A 582 -20.49 -13.82 -28.54
C ASN A 582 -21.08 -13.29 -29.88
N PRO A 583 -21.80 -12.14 -29.89
CA PRO A 583 -22.00 -11.17 -28.79
C PRO A 583 -23.23 -11.37 -27.90
N GLY A 584 -23.72 -12.60 -27.79
CA GLY A 584 -24.85 -13.01 -26.94
C GLY A 584 -24.68 -12.68 -25.44
N PHE A 585 -25.67 -13.08 -24.64
CA PHE A 585 -25.85 -12.74 -23.22
C PHE A 585 -24.62 -12.98 -22.32
N TYR A 586 -23.77 -13.97 -22.63
CA TYR A 586 -22.55 -14.25 -21.86
C TYR A 586 -21.28 -13.70 -22.54
N GLY A 587 -21.43 -12.73 -23.44
CA GLY A 587 -20.32 -12.12 -24.17
C GLY A 587 -19.33 -11.34 -23.28
N PRO A 588 -18.16 -10.97 -23.85
CA PRO A 588 -17.07 -10.32 -23.11
C PRO A 588 -17.45 -8.97 -22.49
N TYR A 589 -18.49 -8.29 -22.99
CA TYR A 589 -19.00 -7.06 -22.40
C TYR A 589 -19.55 -7.27 -20.97
N PHE A 590 -20.22 -8.40 -20.72
CA PHE A 590 -20.82 -8.71 -19.43
C PHE A 590 -19.78 -9.11 -18.40
N GLU A 591 -18.86 -9.98 -18.80
CA GLU A 591 -17.68 -10.35 -18.01
C GLU A 591 -16.91 -9.10 -17.58
N ARG A 592 -16.58 -8.19 -18.52
CA ARG A 592 -15.90 -6.92 -18.22
C ARG A 592 -16.67 -6.04 -17.25
N SER A 593 -18.00 -6.03 -17.33
CA SER A 593 -18.85 -5.22 -16.44
C SER A 593 -18.87 -5.79 -15.02
N LEU A 594 -19.01 -7.11 -14.87
CA LEU A 594 -18.91 -7.78 -13.58
C LEU A 594 -17.51 -7.61 -12.96
N GLU A 595 -16.48 -7.73 -13.78
CA GLU A 595 -15.09 -7.54 -13.35
C GLU A 595 -14.82 -6.08 -12.93
N ARG A 596 -15.39 -5.11 -13.65
CA ARG A 596 -15.37 -3.70 -13.26
C ARG A 596 -16.10 -3.45 -11.94
N ILE A 597 -17.24 -4.10 -11.72
CA ILE A 597 -17.93 -4.03 -10.43
C ILE A 597 -17.01 -4.55 -9.32
N ARG A 598 -16.38 -5.71 -9.52
CA ARG A 598 -15.45 -6.34 -8.55
C ARG A 598 -14.23 -5.47 -8.24
N THR A 599 -13.61 -4.90 -9.26
CA THR A 599 -12.29 -4.27 -9.10
C THR A 599 -12.39 -2.78 -8.85
N ASN A 600 -13.20 -2.07 -9.63
CA ASN A 600 -13.25 -0.62 -9.58
C ASN A 600 -14.34 -0.18 -8.60
N VAL A 601 -15.58 -0.65 -8.77
CA VAL A 601 -16.71 -0.18 -7.95
C VAL A 601 -16.54 -0.57 -6.49
N GLN A 602 -16.24 -1.83 -6.19
CA GLN A 602 -16.02 -2.27 -4.80
C GLN A 602 -14.84 -1.54 -4.14
N ASN A 603 -13.78 -1.22 -4.88
CA ASN A 603 -12.65 -0.45 -4.34
C ASN A 603 -13.06 1.01 -4.01
N ILE A 604 -13.87 1.64 -4.87
CA ILE A 604 -14.42 2.98 -4.61
C ILE A 604 -15.32 2.94 -3.37
N GLU A 605 -16.26 1.99 -3.30
CA GLU A 605 -17.14 1.81 -2.14
C GLU A 605 -16.32 1.57 -0.86
N PHE A 606 -15.29 0.72 -0.91
CA PHE A 606 -14.38 0.48 0.20
C PHE A 606 -13.72 1.78 0.68
N LYS A 607 -13.04 2.52 -0.21
CA LYS A 607 -12.31 3.74 0.16
C LYS A 607 -13.22 4.79 0.80
N VAL A 608 -14.35 5.08 0.15
CA VAL A 608 -15.29 6.08 0.67
C VAL A 608 -15.88 5.62 2.00
N THR A 609 -16.24 4.34 2.14
CA THR A 609 -16.73 3.79 3.42
C THR A 609 -15.67 3.89 4.52
N GLN A 610 -14.39 3.67 4.21
CA GLN A 610 -13.30 3.85 5.17
C GLN A 610 -13.14 5.31 5.58
N MET A 611 -13.23 6.26 4.64
CA MET A 611 -13.19 7.69 4.96
C MET A 611 -14.37 8.09 5.87
N ILE A 612 -15.58 7.58 5.58
CA ILE A 612 -16.76 7.79 6.42
C ILE A 612 -16.52 7.23 7.83
N SER A 613 -16.00 6.01 7.96
CA SER A 613 -15.68 5.37 9.26
C SER A 613 -14.60 6.12 10.04
N ILE A 614 -13.53 6.56 9.37
CA ILE A 614 -12.47 7.41 9.95
C ILE A 614 -13.10 8.69 10.51
N TYR A 615 -14.00 9.31 9.76
CA TYR A 615 -14.65 10.54 10.20
C TYR A 615 -15.65 10.32 11.35
N GLU A 616 -16.38 9.19 11.35
CA GLU A 616 -17.24 8.80 12.47
C GLU A 616 -16.45 8.71 13.79
N LYS A 617 -15.29 8.02 13.74
CA LYS A 617 -14.40 7.87 14.90
C LYS A 617 -13.87 9.22 15.38
N TYR A 618 -13.47 10.07 14.44
CA TYR A 618 -13.06 11.45 14.74
C TYR A 618 -14.17 12.21 15.49
N LEU A 619 -15.41 12.22 14.98
CA LEU A 619 -16.53 12.90 15.64
C LEU A 619 -16.79 12.37 17.05
N ARG A 620 -16.72 11.05 17.25
CA ARG A 620 -16.87 10.40 18.56
C ARG A 620 -15.74 10.78 19.52
N LYS A 621 -14.48 10.82 19.05
CA LYS A 621 -13.30 11.22 19.84
C LYS A 621 -13.43 12.66 20.38
N PHE A 622 -14.09 13.53 19.64
CA PHE A 622 -14.36 14.91 20.03
C PHE A 622 -15.71 15.13 20.73
N ASN A 623 -16.33 14.07 21.27
CA ASN A 623 -17.57 14.10 22.07
C ASN A 623 -18.77 14.72 21.32
N THR A 624 -18.85 14.51 20.00
CA THR A 624 -20.03 14.91 19.23
C THR A 624 -21.25 14.07 19.64
N ASN A 625 -22.43 14.68 19.72
CA ASN A 625 -23.67 14.01 20.07
C ASN A 625 -23.98 12.83 19.12
N GLU A 626 -24.34 11.66 19.66
CA GLU A 626 -24.63 10.42 18.90
C GLU A 626 -25.71 10.61 17.81
N THR A 627 -26.73 11.41 18.08
CA THR A 627 -27.79 11.69 17.11
C THR A 627 -27.23 12.47 15.91
N VAL A 628 -26.38 13.47 16.18
CA VAL A 628 -25.72 14.26 15.13
C VAL A 628 -24.74 13.39 14.33
N VAL A 629 -23.99 12.52 14.99
CA VAL A 629 -23.12 11.55 14.32
C VAL A 629 -23.92 10.67 13.36
N LYS A 630 -25.05 10.11 13.80
CA LYS A 630 -25.92 9.28 12.95
C LYS A 630 -26.48 10.05 11.75
N GLU A 631 -26.91 11.29 11.94
CA GLU A 631 -27.40 12.15 10.85
C GLU A 631 -26.30 12.44 9.82
N ILE A 632 -25.09 12.78 10.27
CA ILE A 632 -23.93 13.00 9.40
C ILE A 632 -23.57 11.72 8.65
N MET A 633 -23.54 10.57 9.33
CA MET A 633 -23.24 9.28 8.69
C MET A 633 -24.30 8.90 7.66
N ALA A 634 -25.59 9.14 7.93
CA ALA A 634 -26.65 8.88 6.97
C ALA A 634 -26.49 9.76 5.70
N ASP A 635 -26.19 11.04 5.87
CA ASP A 635 -25.95 11.96 4.76
C ASP A 635 -24.69 11.58 3.94
N LEU A 636 -23.61 11.18 4.61
CA LEU A 636 -22.39 10.74 3.94
C LEU A 636 -22.56 9.42 3.19
N ASN A 637 -23.24 8.44 3.78
CA ASN A 637 -23.52 7.17 3.12
C ASN A 637 -24.37 7.35 1.85
N SER A 638 -25.23 8.39 1.81
CA SER A 638 -26.00 8.71 0.60
C SER A 638 -25.13 9.10 -0.60
N ALA A 639 -23.87 9.50 -0.39
CA ALA A 639 -22.92 9.79 -1.47
C ALA A 639 -22.58 8.56 -2.32
N LEU A 640 -22.73 7.35 -1.74
CA LEU A 640 -22.53 6.07 -2.44
C LEU A 640 -23.80 5.56 -3.13
N ASP A 641 -24.97 6.13 -2.84
CA ASP A 641 -26.23 5.65 -3.41
C ASP A 641 -26.23 5.58 -4.94
N PRO A 642 -25.67 6.55 -5.70
CA PRO A 642 -25.67 6.47 -7.17
C PRO A 642 -24.91 5.25 -7.71
N ILE A 643 -23.71 4.97 -7.17
CA ILE A 643 -22.88 3.85 -7.65
C ILE A 643 -23.44 2.51 -7.15
N THR A 644 -23.94 2.46 -5.92
CA THR A 644 -24.60 1.27 -5.39
C THR A 644 -25.89 0.98 -6.15
N HIS A 645 -26.68 2.00 -6.51
CA HIS A 645 -27.90 1.85 -7.30
C HIS A 645 -27.62 1.24 -8.68
N ILE A 646 -26.69 1.80 -9.46
CA ILE A 646 -26.41 1.27 -10.80
C ILE A 646 -25.82 -0.15 -10.74
N LYS A 647 -24.96 -0.43 -9.75
CA LYS A 647 -24.44 -1.78 -9.48
C LYS A 647 -25.57 -2.77 -9.20
N THR A 648 -26.43 -2.45 -8.23
CA THR A 648 -27.58 -3.30 -7.85
C THR A 648 -28.56 -3.46 -9.00
N ALA A 649 -28.84 -2.40 -9.76
CA ALA A 649 -29.72 -2.45 -10.92
C ALA A 649 -29.16 -3.39 -12.00
N TYR A 650 -27.87 -3.26 -12.32
CA TYR A 650 -27.17 -4.12 -13.27
C TYR A 650 -27.21 -5.59 -12.84
N LEU A 651 -26.84 -5.89 -11.58
CA LEU A 651 -26.84 -7.26 -11.06
C LEU A 651 -28.25 -7.86 -10.99
N THR A 652 -29.28 -7.06 -10.67
CA THR A 652 -30.68 -7.51 -10.66
C THR A 652 -31.10 -7.98 -12.05
N GLN A 653 -30.83 -7.15 -13.07
CA GLN A 653 -31.19 -7.46 -14.44
C GLN A 653 -30.39 -8.67 -14.95
N PHE A 654 -29.08 -8.70 -14.69
CA PHE A 654 -28.25 -9.83 -15.07
C PHE A 654 -28.75 -11.15 -14.45
N MET A 655 -29.00 -11.17 -13.14
CA MET A 655 -29.45 -12.37 -12.43
C MET A 655 -30.80 -12.87 -12.94
N LYS A 656 -31.75 -11.96 -13.15
CA LYS A 656 -33.06 -12.33 -13.70
C LYS A 656 -32.92 -12.98 -15.08
N ARG A 657 -32.17 -12.34 -15.98
CA ARG A 657 -32.02 -12.84 -17.35
C ARG A 657 -31.19 -14.12 -17.40
N HIS A 658 -30.16 -14.25 -16.57
CA HIS A 658 -29.43 -15.51 -16.39
C HIS A 658 -30.37 -16.65 -16.00
N GLN A 659 -31.23 -16.44 -14.99
CA GLN A 659 -32.18 -17.46 -14.55
C GLN A 659 -33.22 -17.82 -15.61
N GLU A 660 -33.71 -16.83 -16.37
CA GLU A 660 -34.63 -17.04 -17.50
C GLU A 660 -33.95 -17.86 -18.59
N ILE A 661 -32.73 -17.49 -18.99
CA ILE A 661 -31.97 -18.16 -20.04
C ILE A 661 -31.58 -19.58 -19.62
N ASP A 662 -31.06 -19.76 -18.41
CA ASP A 662 -30.59 -21.06 -17.93
C ASP A 662 -31.75 -22.06 -17.83
N LYS A 663 -32.91 -21.65 -17.30
CA LYS A 663 -34.10 -22.50 -17.28
C LYS A 663 -34.63 -22.81 -18.67
N CYS A 664 -34.60 -21.82 -19.56
CA CYS A 664 -35.19 -21.91 -20.88
C CYS A 664 -34.37 -22.80 -21.83
N HIS A 665 -33.05 -22.61 -21.84
CA HIS A 665 -32.13 -23.28 -22.76
C HIS A 665 -32.25 -24.80 -22.71
N PHE A 666 -32.16 -25.38 -21.52
CA PHE A 666 -32.23 -26.84 -21.34
C PHE A 666 -33.63 -27.38 -21.65
N SER A 667 -34.70 -26.63 -21.34
CA SER A 667 -36.07 -27.05 -21.63
C SER A 667 -36.35 -27.12 -23.13
N ILE A 668 -35.92 -26.12 -23.91
CA ILE A 668 -36.09 -26.14 -25.36
C ILE A 668 -35.28 -27.27 -25.98
N TYR A 669 -34.03 -27.44 -25.55
CA TYR A 669 -33.18 -28.49 -26.09
C TYR A 669 -33.79 -29.88 -25.90
N GLN A 670 -34.30 -30.18 -24.69
CA GLN A 670 -35.00 -31.44 -24.42
C GLN A 670 -36.25 -31.63 -25.28
N LYS A 671 -37.04 -30.56 -25.50
CA LYS A 671 -38.20 -30.61 -26.40
C LYS A 671 -37.78 -30.87 -27.85
N GLU A 672 -36.70 -30.24 -28.29
CA GLU A 672 -36.17 -30.38 -29.66
C GLU A 672 -35.64 -31.79 -29.91
N LYS A 673 -34.82 -32.32 -28.99
CA LYS A 673 -34.31 -33.70 -29.05
C LYS A 673 -35.45 -34.71 -29.12
N LYS A 674 -36.43 -34.61 -28.22
CA LYS A 674 -37.61 -35.48 -28.22
C LYS A 674 -38.41 -35.37 -29.54
N LEU A 675 -38.51 -34.18 -30.12
CA LEU A 675 -39.21 -34.00 -31.39
C LEU A 675 -38.43 -34.65 -32.55
N GLN A 676 -37.11 -34.50 -32.58
CA GLN A 676 -36.22 -35.17 -33.54
C GLN A 676 -36.33 -36.70 -33.44
N GLU A 677 -36.31 -37.25 -32.23
CA GLU A 677 -36.49 -38.70 -31.99
C GLU A 677 -37.83 -39.22 -32.54
N ASN A 678 -38.92 -38.50 -32.23
CA ASN A 678 -40.24 -38.88 -32.71
C ASN A 678 -40.37 -38.75 -34.23
N LEU A 679 -39.71 -37.78 -34.85
CA LEU A 679 -39.66 -37.64 -36.30
C LEU A 679 -38.99 -38.83 -36.97
N ILE A 680 -37.84 -39.27 -36.46
CA ILE A 680 -37.15 -40.46 -36.99
C ILE A 680 -38.02 -41.71 -36.79
N LYS A 681 -38.73 -41.82 -35.66
CA LYS A 681 -39.67 -42.91 -35.44
C LYS A 681 -40.86 -42.90 -36.41
N TYR A 682 -41.38 -41.73 -36.77
CA TYR A 682 -42.46 -41.62 -37.76
C TYR A 682 -41.96 -41.97 -39.16
N GLU A 683 -40.76 -41.54 -39.52
CA GLU A 683 -40.14 -41.91 -40.79
C GLU A 683 -39.81 -43.41 -40.84
N GLU A 684 -39.37 -44.03 -39.73
CA GLU A 684 -39.20 -45.48 -39.65
C GLU A 684 -40.51 -46.20 -39.97
N LEU A 685 -41.61 -45.81 -39.32
CA LEU A 685 -42.93 -46.41 -39.56
C LEU A 685 -43.43 -46.16 -40.99
N TYR A 686 -43.16 -44.98 -41.55
CA TYR A 686 -43.43 -44.67 -42.96
C TYR A 686 -42.69 -45.64 -43.89
N LEU A 687 -41.38 -45.80 -43.71
CA LEU A 687 -40.52 -46.60 -44.57
C LEU A 687 -40.89 -48.09 -44.50
N ARG A 688 -41.25 -48.60 -43.31
CA ARG A 688 -41.77 -49.96 -43.14
C ARG A 688 -43.06 -50.19 -43.91
N ASN A 689 -44.01 -49.26 -43.76
CA ASN A 689 -45.27 -49.31 -44.51
C ASN A 689 -45.02 -49.24 -46.03
N LEU A 690 -44.08 -48.38 -46.44
CA LEU A 690 -43.69 -48.20 -47.82
C LEU A 690 -43.05 -49.47 -48.42
N TYR A 691 -42.22 -50.17 -47.65
CA TYR A 691 -41.63 -51.45 -48.07
C TYR A 691 -42.72 -52.50 -48.31
N ASN A 692 -43.69 -52.63 -47.40
CA ASN A 692 -44.79 -53.58 -47.56
C ASN A 692 -45.65 -53.24 -48.79
N LYS A 693 -45.99 -51.97 -48.99
CA LYS A 693 -46.68 -51.51 -50.20
C LYS A 693 -45.88 -51.78 -51.47
N TYR A 694 -44.55 -51.62 -51.43
CA TYR A 694 -43.69 -51.96 -52.56
C TYR A 694 -43.75 -53.45 -52.89
N GLN A 695 -43.66 -54.34 -51.90
CA GLN A 695 -43.74 -55.79 -52.12
C GLN A 695 -45.07 -56.19 -52.75
N GLU A 696 -46.19 -55.64 -52.25
CA GLU A 696 -47.52 -55.84 -52.82
C GLU A 696 -47.64 -55.29 -54.24
N ALA A 697 -47.15 -54.07 -54.48
CA ALA A 697 -47.21 -53.42 -55.78
C ALA A 697 -46.33 -54.12 -56.82
N TYR A 698 -45.17 -54.63 -56.41
CA TYR A 698 -44.27 -55.42 -57.24
C TYR A 698 -44.89 -56.76 -57.62
N ALA A 699 -45.52 -57.46 -56.66
CA ALA A 699 -46.22 -58.72 -56.92
C ALA A 699 -47.45 -58.55 -57.86
N THR A 700 -48.08 -57.37 -57.84
CA THR A 700 -49.31 -57.08 -58.62
C THR A 700 -49.06 -56.23 -59.87
N ASN A 701 -47.80 -55.91 -60.22
CA ASN A 701 -47.42 -55.00 -61.31
C ASN A 701 -48.07 -53.59 -61.22
N SER A 702 -48.35 -53.09 -60.02
CA SER A 702 -48.98 -51.78 -59.76
C SER A 702 -47.99 -50.70 -59.30
N LEU A 703 -46.71 -50.83 -59.64
CA LEU A 703 -45.64 -49.93 -59.17
C LEU A 703 -45.85 -48.45 -59.58
N GLU A 704 -46.46 -48.19 -60.74
CA GLU A 704 -46.80 -46.82 -61.18
C GLU A 704 -47.91 -46.18 -60.35
N GLU A 705 -48.81 -46.98 -59.77
CA GLU A 705 -49.84 -46.50 -58.84
C GLU A 705 -49.22 -46.13 -57.51
N LEU A 706 -48.36 -46.99 -56.96
CA LEU A 706 -47.60 -46.69 -55.75
C LEU A 706 -46.71 -45.45 -55.93
N ASN A 707 -46.04 -45.29 -57.08
CA ASN A 707 -45.26 -44.09 -57.38
C ASN A 707 -46.13 -42.81 -57.39
N ARG A 708 -47.33 -42.87 -57.99
CA ARG A 708 -48.27 -41.75 -57.94
C ARG A 708 -48.74 -41.44 -56.52
N GLU A 709 -48.94 -42.46 -55.68
CA GLU A 709 -49.31 -42.30 -54.27
C GLU A 709 -48.21 -41.58 -53.48
N ILE A 710 -46.97 -42.05 -53.55
CA ILE A 710 -45.86 -41.51 -52.74
C ILE A 710 -45.37 -40.13 -53.21
N GLN A 711 -45.66 -39.76 -54.46
CA GLN A 711 -45.34 -38.44 -55.00
C GLN A 711 -46.44 -37.41 -54.69
N ASN A 712 -47.61 -37.82 -54.20
CA ASN A 712 -48.73 -36.94 -53.93
C ASN A 712 -48.78 -36.45 -52.47
N TYR A 713 -48.26 -35.25 -52.23
CA TYR A 713 -48.29 -34.59 -50.91
C TYR A 713 -49.48 -33.64 -50.70
N ASN A 714 -50.41 -33.55 -51.67
CA ASN A 714 -51.49 -32.55 -51.70
C ASN A 714 -50.98 -31.10 -51.57
N LEU A 715 -49.78 -30.82 -52.07
CA LEU A 715 -49.19 -29.49 -52.13
C LEU A 715 -49.39 -28.91 -53.54
N LYS A 716 -49.82 -27.65 -53.61
CA LYS A 716 -50.04 -26.98 -54.88
C LYS A 716 -48.72 -26.85 -55.64
N ASP A 717 -48.73 -27.24 -56.91
CA ASP A 717 -47.60 -27.14 -57.84
C ASP A 717 -46.33 -27.87 -57.36
N PHE A 718 -46.49 -28.94 -56.58
CA PHE A 718 -45.39 -29.79 -56.11
C PHE A 718 -45.69 -31.27 -56.40
N ILE A 719 -44.75 -31.94 -57.08
CA ILE A 719 -44.76 -33.39 -57.29
C ILE A 719 -43.54 -33.95 -56.59
N GLY A 720 -43.74 -34.97 -55.75
CA GLY A 720 -42.65 -35.64 -55.04
C GLY A 720 -41.61 -36.24 -55.98
N LEU A 721 -40.36 -36.27 -55.53
CA LEU A 721 -39.25 -36.82 -56.29
C LEU A 721 -38.97 -38.29 -55.95
N ASN A 722 -39.48 -38.79 -54.83
CA ASN A 722 -39.32 -40.17 -54.41
C ASN A 722 -40.06 -41.11 -55.36
N LYS A 723 -39.40 -42.19 -55.78
CA LYS A 723 -39.96 -43.18 -56.70
C LYS A 723 -39.23 -44.52 -56.64
N PHE A 724 -39.93 -45.57 -57.02
CA PHE A 724 -39.36 -46.86 -57.36
C PHE A 724 -39.13 -46.98 -58.86
N LYS A 725 -37.93 -47.36 -59.26
CA LYS A 725 -37.60 -47.65 -60.66
C LYS A 725 -36.48 -48.68 -60.73
N ASN A 726 -36.65 -49.69 -61.60
CA ASN A 726 -35.67 -50.75 -61.84
C ASN A 726 -35.19 -51.44 -60.55
N GLY A 727 -36.10 -51.77 -59.62
CA GLY A 727 -35.74 -52.41 -58.36
C GLY A 727 -35.01 -51.52 -57.35
N HIS A 728 -34.96 -50.20 -57.60
CA HIS A 728 -34.36 -49.23 -56.70
C HIS A 728 -35.39 -48.23 -56.19
N TYR A 729 -35.24 -47.80 -54.94
CA TYR A 729 -35.94 -46.66 -54.36
C TYR A 729 -35.04 -45.43 -54.40
N TYR A 730 -35.52 -44.36 -55.04
CA TYR A 730 -34.89 -43.05 -55.05
C TYR A 730 -35.45 -42.26 -53.87
N TYR A 731 -34.64 -42.08 -52.84
CA TYR A 731 -34.99 -41.33 -51.64
C TYR A 731 -34.39 -39.93 -51.73
N THR A 732 -35.16 -38.86 -51.49
CA THR A 732 -34.72 -37.47 -51.66
C THR A 732 -34.94 -36.60 -50.42
N GLN A 733 -34.08 -35.58 -50.28
CA GLN A 733 -34.07 -34.65 -49.14
C GLN A 733 -35.39 -33.85 -49.02
N ILE A 734 -35.89 -33.33 -50.13
CA ILE A 734 -37.07 -32.46 -50.13
C ILE A 734 -38.34 -33.22 -49.72
N ASP A 735 -38.53 -34.43 -50.25
CA ASP A 735 -39.66 -35.27 -49.94
C ASP A 735 -39.65 -35.67 -48.46
N PHE A 736 -38.47 -35.93 -47.89
CA PHE A 736 -38.32 -36.15 -46.45
C PHE A 736 -38.75 -34.93 -45.63
N LEU A 737 -38.30 -33.71 -45.97
CA LEU A 737 -38.68 -32.51 -45.22
C LEU A 737 -40.19 -32.21 -45.30
N ILE A 738 -40.82 -32.51 -46.44
CA ILE A 738 -42.27 -32.36 -46.59
C ILE A 738 -43.01 -33.38 -45.74
N ARG A 739 -42.55 -34.64 -45.69
CA ARG A 739 -43.10 -35.63 -44.74
C ARG A 739 -42.90 -35.20 -43.30
N ALA A 740 -41.71 -34.73 -42.93
CA ALA A 740 -41.44 -34.21 -41.59
C ALA A 740 -42.40 -33.07 -41.22
N LYS A 741 -42.69 -32.15 -42.15
CA LYS A 741 -43.73 -31.13 -41.98
C LYS A 741 -45.10 -31.76 -41.71
N GLN A 742 -45.52 -32.75 -42.49
CA GLN A 742 -46.81 -33.43 -42.28
C GLN A 742 -46.85 -34.12 -40.91
N PHE A 743 -45.78 -34.81 -40.51
CA PHE A 743 -45.66 -35.46 -39.21
C PHE A 743 -45.79 -34.45 -38.06
N ILE A 744 -45.16 -33.28 -38.19
CA ILE A 744 -45.21 -32.21 -37.18
C ILE A 744 -46.60 -31.61 -37.05
N GLU A 745 -47.22 -31.23 -38.17
CA GLU A 745 -48.44 -30.42 -38.15
C GLU A 745 -49.74 -31.23 -38.10
N VAL A 746 -49.76 -32.37 -38.80
CA VAL A 746 -50.99 -33.14 -39.07
C VAL A 746 -50.91 -34.52 -38.43
N GLY A 747 -49.71 -35.11 -38.38
CA GLY A 747 -49.48 -36.50 -38.01
C GLY A 747 -49.37 -37.39 -39.26
N GLN A 748 -49.62 -38.68 -39.09
CA GLN A 748 -49.48 -39.66 -40.17
C GLN A 748 -50.60 -40.68 -40.10
N THR A 749 -51.18 -41.04 -41.25
CA THR A 749 -52.14 -42.15 -41.33
C THR A 749 -51.48 -43.27 -42.11
N LEU A 750 -51.26 -44.40 -41.45
CA LEU A 750 -50.80 -45.66 -42.02
C LEU A 750 -52.00 -46.59 -42.14
N ASP A 751 -51.88 -47.65 -42.94
CA ASP A 751 -53.02 -48.53 -43.28
C ASP A 751 -53.68 -49.15 -42.03
N ASN A 752 -52.92 -49.34 -40.95
CA ASN A 752 -53.38 -49.93 -39.68
C ASN A 752 -53.27 -49.00 -38.46
N GLN A 753 -52.83 -47.74 -38.62
CA GLN A 753 -52.59 -46.85 -37.48
C GLN A 753 -52.66 -45.37 -37.85
N LYS A 754 -53.37 -44.56 -37.04
CA LYS A 754 -53.34 -43.10 -37.12
C LYS A 754 -52.45 -42.53 -36.02
N LEU A 755 -51.36 -41.91 -36.43
CA LEU A 755 -50.40 -41.21 -35.57
C LEU A 755 -50.77 -39.72 -35.48
N PRO A 756 -50.83 -39.13 -34.27
CA PRO A 756 -51.16 -37.72 -34.10
C PRO A 756 -50.04 -36.78 -34.57
N ALA A 757 -50.35 -35.49 -34.75
CA ALA A 757 -49.36 -34.45 -35.00
C ALA A 757 -48.30 -34.40 -33.87
N LEU A 758 -47.02 -34.33 -34.24
CA LEU A 758 -45.92 -34.27 -33.27
C LEU A 758 -45.85 -32.93 -32.53
N SER A 759 -46.31 -31.82 -33.13
CA SER A 759 -46.41 -30.52 -32.46
C SER A 759 -47.49 -29.63 -33.05
N LYS A 760 -48.52 -29.33 -32.25
CA LYS A 760 -49.60 -28.40 -32.63
C LYS A 760 -49.19 -26.92 -32.64
N GLY A 761 -48.03 -26.60 -32.05
CA GLY A 761 -47.52 -25.24 -31.90
C GLY A 761 -46.46 -24.84 -32.93
N VAL A 762 -46.16 -25.70 -33.91
CA VAL A 762 -45.16 -25.45 -34.95
C VAL A 762 -45.86 -25.46 -36.30
N LYS A 763 -45.55 -24.48 -37.14
CA LYS A 763 -45.96 -24.42 -38.54
C LYS A 763 -44.75 -24.23 -39.43
N ILE A 764 -44.67 -25.00 -40.48
CA ILE A 764 -43.60 -24.98 -41.48
C ILE A 764 -44.18 -24.43 -42.77
N SER A 765 -43.68 -23.29 -43.18
CA SER A 765 -44.04 -22.64 -44.44
C SER A 765 -43.35 -23.36 -45.61
N VAL A 766 -44.10 -23.50 -46.71
CA VAL A 766 -43.63 -24.06 -47.98
C VAL A 766 -43.78 -23.01 -49.09
N PRO A 767 -42.96 -23.07 -50.15
CA PRO A 767 -43.12 -22.22 -51.32
C PRO A 767 -44.54 -22.29 -51.92
N THR A 768 -45.05 -21.16 -52.42
CA THR A 768 -46.45 -21.01 -52.85
C THR A 768 -46.71 -21.19 -54.35
N ASN A 769 -45.68 -21.40 -55.19
CA ASN A 769 -45.83 -21.66 -56.63
C ASN A 769 -44.65 -22.48 -57.20
N GLU A 770 -44.85 -23.08 -58.38
CA GLU A 770 -43.89 -23.96 -59.08
C GLU A 770 -42.52 -23.31 -59.34
N TYR A 771 -42.53 -22.04 -59.77
CA TYR A 771 -41.32 -21.27 -60.03
C TYR A 771 -40.47 -21.08 -58.77
N ASN A 772 -41.12 -20.89 -57.61
CA ASN A 772 -40.45 -20.80 -56.31
C ASN A 772 -39.94 -22.16 -55.81
N TRP A 773 -40.52 -23.29 -56.25
CA TRP A 773 -39.95 -24.60 -55.97
C TRP A 773 -38.67 -24.80 -56.78
N ILE A 774 -38.70 -24.60 -58.10
CA ILE A 774 -37.54 -24.77 -58.99
C ILE A 774 -36.39 -23.79 -58.67
N GLN A 775 -36.70 -22.55 -58.27
CA GLN A 775 -35.70 -21.57 -57.84
C GLN A 775 -35.29 -21.68 -56.37
N HIS A 776 -35.99 -22.49 -55.56
CA HIS A 776 -35.50 -22.79 -54.23
C HIS A 776 -34.18 -23.55 -54.40
N SER A 777 -33.09 -22.96 -53.91
CA SER A 777 -31.74 -23.57 -53.91
C SER A 777 -31.75 -25.02 -53.42
N PHE A 778 -32.72 -25.34 -52.56
CA PHE A 778 -32.99 -26.66 -52.02
C PHE A 778 -33.58 -27.64 -53.04
N TYR A 779 -34.55 -27.25 -53.88
CA TYR A 779 -35.16 -28.15 -54.87
C TYR A 779 -34.17 -28.46 -56.00
N ALA A 780 -33.47 -27.44 -56.49
CA ALA A 780 -32.41 -27.58 -57.49
C ALA A 780 -31.24 -28.43 -56.96
N GLY A 781 -30.81 -28.23 -55.71
CA GLY A 781 -29.77 -29.05 -55.07
C GLY A 781 -30.24 -30.46 -54.66
N SER A 782 -31.53 -30.67 -54.43
CA SER A 782 -32.08 -31.97 -54.04
C SER A 782 -32.23 -32.96 -55.20
N GLN A 783 -32.28 -32.48 -56.45
CA GLN A 783 -32.17 -33.37 -57.63
C GLN A 783 -30.81 -34.07 -57.69
N ASP A 784 -29.77 -33.46 -57.12
CA ASP A 784 -28.42 -34.02 -57.02
C ASP A 784 -28.14 -34.70 -55.65
N LYS A 785 -29.05 -34.53 -54.66
CA LYS A 785 -28.96 -35.14 -53.32
C LYS A 785 -30.07 -36.16 -53.10
N TYR A 786 -29.86 -37.34 -53.66
CA TYR A 786 -30.71 -38.50 -53.45
C TYR A 786 -29.87 -39.72 -53.08
N PHE A 787 -30.51 -40.67 -52.39
CA PHE A 787 -29.94 -41.98 -52.14
C PHE A 787 -30.70 -43.00 -52.96
N THR A 788 -29.95 -43.85 -53.65
CA THR A 788 -30.49 -44.98 -54.40
C THR A 788 -30.35 -46.22 -53.55
N LEU A 789 -31.47 -46.83 -53.16
CA LEU A 789 -31.51 -48.05 -52.35
C LEU A 789 -31.97 -49.21 -53.21
N ASP A 790 -31.14 -50.24 -53.39
CA ASP A 790 -31.53 -51.48 -54.08
C ASP A 790 -32.47 -52.29 -53.18
N ILE A 791 -33.77 -52.10 -53.34
CA ILE A 791 -34.79 -52.75 -52.52
C ILE A 791 -35.00 -54.22 -52.91
N SER A 792 -34.51 -54.65 -54.09
CA SER A 792 -34.75 -56.00 -54.62
C SER A 792 -34.05 -57.09 -53.81
N ASN A 793 -32.97 -56.73 -53.12
CA ASN A 793 -32.12 -57.65 -52.37
C ASN A 793 -32.07 -57.33 -50.86
N MET A 794 -32.92 -56.43 -50.38
CA MET A 794 -32.96 -56.01 -48.97
C MET A 794 -34.17 -56.59 -48.26
N THR A 795 -33.97 -57.03 -47.03
CA THR A 795 -35.06 -57.22 -46.07
C THR A 795 -35.70 -55.87 -45.67
N GLU A 796 -36.89 -55.90 -45.06
CA GLU A 796 -37.55 -54.68 -44.55
C GLU A 796 -36.63 -53.89 -43.61
N ASP A 797 -35.97 -54.59 -42.68
CA ASP A 797 -35.06 -53.96 -41.71
C ASP A 797 -33.81 -53.36 -42.39
N GLU A 798 -33.23 -54.02 -43.39
CA GLU A 798 -32.09 -53.48 -44.15
C GLU A 798 -32.49 -52.26 -44.96
N PHE A 799 -33.66 -52.28 -45.61
CA PHE A 799 -34.19 -51.14 -46.36
C PHE A 799 -34.38 -49.93 -45.45
N VAL A 800 -35.04 -50.13 -44.30
CA VAL A 800 -35.31 -49.08 -43.32
C VAL A 800 -34.00 -48.55 -42.72
N LEU A 801 -33.09 -49.42 -42.31
CA LEU A 801 -31.80 -49.02 -41.73
C LEU A 801 -30.95 -48.23 -42.74
N ASN A 802 -30.91 -48.68 -44.01
CA ASN A 802 -30.18 -47.97 -45.06
C ASN A 802 -30.82 -46.63 -45.43
N ALA A 803 -32.15 -46.52 -45.42
CA ALA A 803 -32.83 -45.24 -45.64
C ALA A 803 -32.58 -44.26 -44.48
N LEU A 804 -32.72 -44.72 -43.22
CA LEU A 804 -32.52 -43.89 -42.03
C LEU A 804 -31.06 -43.45 -41.86
N SER A 805 -30.09 -44.31 -42.16
CA SER A 805 -28.65 -43.97 -42.07
C SER A 805 -28.21 -42.86 -43.02
N ASN A 806 -29.02 -42.61 -44.04
CA ASN A 806 -28.79 -41.57 -45.05
C ASN A 806 -29.53 -40.26 -44.76
N ILE A 807 -30.41 -40.21 -43.75
CA ILE A 807 -31.15 -38.99 -43.40
C ILE A 807 -30.22 -37.90 -42.87
N VAL A 808 -29.16 -38.23 -42.15
CA VAL A 808 -28.41 -37.22 -41.40
C VAL A 808 -27.08 -36.89 -42.10
N THR A 809 -26.75 -35.62 -42.30
CA THR A 809 -25.49 -35.12 -42.91
C THR A 809 -24.32 -35.14 -41.92
N ASP A 810 -23.12 -35.66 -42.23
CA ASP A 810 -21.91 -35.48 -41.39
C ASP A 810 -20.58 -35.66 -42.15
N THR A 811 -19.47 -35.80 -41.40
CA THR A 811 -18.14 -36.04 -41.97
C THR A 811 -18.03 -37.36 -42.72
N THR A 812 -18.85 -38.36 -42.38
CA THR A 812 -18.87 -39.68 -43.02
C THR A 812 -19.94 -39.80 -44.11
N ASN A 813 -21.01 -39.01 -44.03
CA ASN A 813 -22.07 -38.87 -45.00
C ASN A 813 -22.34 -37.38 -45.28
N PRO A 814 -21.47 -36.70 -46.06
CA PRO A 814 -21.63 -35.27 -46.37
C PRO A 814 -22.88 -34.98 -47.22
N ASN A 815 -23.52 -36.02 -47.75
CA ASN A 815 -24.70 -35.96 -48.61
C ASN A 815 -26.01 -36.22 -47.88
N GLY A 816 -26.00 -36.46 -46.55
CA GLY A 816 -27.21 -36.69 -45.79
C GLY A 816 -28.22 -35.52 -45.89
N PHE A 817 -29.48 -35.81 -45.59
CA PHE A 817 -30.61 -34.90 -45.83
C PHE A 817 -30.82 -33.81 -44.80
N VAL A 818 -30.43 -33.98 -43.55
CA VAL A 818 -30.64 -32.98 -42.51
C VAL A 818 -29.44 -32.87 -41.63
N THR A 819 -29.23 -31.67 -41.08
CA THR A 819 -28.18 -31.45 -40.08
C THR A 819 -28.69 -31.64 -38.65
N TRP A 820 -29.83 -32.32 -38.49
CA TRP A 820 -30.33 -32.78 -37.18
C TRP A 820 -29.31 -33.70 -36.56
N PHE A 821 -29.19 -33.75 -35.24
CA PHE A 821 -28.18 -34.60 -34.57
C PHE A 821 -26.71 -34.30 -34.94
N VAL A 822 -26.43 -33.40 -35.89
CA VAL A 822 -25.08 -32.89 -36.16
C VAL A 822 -24.76 -31.94 -35.04
N ASP A 823 -24.16 -32.45 -33.98
CA ASP A 823 -23.52 -31.58 -33.01
C ASP A 823 -22.26 -30.96 -33.62
N LYS A 824 -22.48 -29.98 -34.51
CA LYS A 824 -21.56 -28.86 -34.65
C LYS A 824 -21.24 -28.25 -33.29
N SER A 825 -22.05 -28.50 -32.26
CA SER A 825 -21.84 -28.12 -30.88
C SER A 825 -20.55 -28.66 -30.25
N TYR A 826 -19.88 -29.69 -30.77
CA TYR A 826 -18.48 -29.93 -30.38
C TYR A 826 -17.56 -28.74 -30.76
N TYR A 827 -17.89 -28.03 -31.87
CA TYR A 827 -17.27 -26.78 -32.32
C TYR A 827 -18.06 -25.51 -31.94
N THR A 828 -19.37 -25.57 -31.65
CA THR A 828 -20.17 -24.42 -31.16
C THR A 828 -20.06 -24.26 -29.64
N TYR A 829 -19.78 -25.35 -28.91
CA TYR A 829 -19.21 -25.41 -27.56
C TYR A 829 -17.71 -25.64 -27.61
N ASN A 830 -17.04 -25.15 -28.67
CA ASN A 830 -15.60 -24.94 -28.63
C ASN A 830 -15.28 -24.26 -27.29
N LEU A 831 -14.17 -24.64 -26.65
CA LEU A 831 -13.74 -24.09 -25.37
C LEU A 831 -14.09 -22.61 -25.18
N PRO A 832 -13.89 -21.69 -26.17
CA PRO A 832 -14.17 -20.26 -26.04
C PRO A 832 -15.61 -19.83 -25.69
N SER A 833 -16.66 -20.51 -26.17
CA SER A 833 -18.06 -20.11 -25.94
C SER A 833 -18.58 -20.59 -24.59
N PHE A 834 -18.28 -21.85 -24.23
CA PHE A 834 -18.50 -22.35 -22.88
C PHE A 834 -17.65 -21.58 -21.86
N ASN A 835 -16.45 -21.17 -22.27
CA ASN A 835 -15.58 -20.27 -21.52
C ASN A 835 -16.24 -18.90 -21.32
N ALA A 836 -17.05 -18.35 -22.23
CA ALA A 836 -17.74 -17.07 -22.02
C ALA A 836 -18.82 -17.12 -20.93
N LYS A 837 -19.72 -18.13 -20.97
CA LYS A 837 -20.71 -18.38 -19.90
C LYS A 837 -20.02 -18.69 -18.57
N SER A 838 -19.04 -19.58 -18.58
CA SER A 838 -18.30 -19.97 -17.38
C SER A 838 -17.53 -18.79 -16.79
N ARG A 839 -16.82 -17.98 -17.60
CA ARG A 839 -16.18 -16.74 -17.18
C ARG A 839 -17.13 -15.78 -16.52
N THR A 840 -18.26 -15.51 -17.17
CA THR A 840 -19.24 -14.57 -16.64
C THR A 840 -19.80 -15.05 -15.29
N LEU A 841 -20.12 -16.34 -15.16
CA LEU A 841 -20.61 -16.91 -13.91
C LEU A 841 -19.53 -17.01 -12.82
N VAL A 842 -18.27 -17.20 -13.20
CA VAL A 842 -17.14 -17.11 -12.28
C VAL A 842 -16.92 -15.67 -11.83
N SER A 843 -16.97 -14.67 -12.72
CA SER A 843 -16.90 -13.26 -12.36
C SER A 843 -18.03 -12.89 -11.39
N LEU A 844 -19.24 -13.41 -11.60
CA LEU A 844 -20.36 -13.26 -10.67
C LEU A 844 -20.08 -13.94 -9.32
N TYR A 845 -19.55 -15.16 -9.31
CA TYR A 845 -19.13 -15.84 -8.07
C TYR A 845 -18.07 -15.05 -7.31
N LYS A 846 -17.07 -14.50 -8.01
CA LYS A 846 -15.99 -13.67 -7.46
C LYS A 846 -16.50 -12.40 -6.76
N LEU A 847 -17.73 -11.94 -7.04
CA LEU A 847 -18.33 -10.82 -6.32
C LEU A 847 -18.68 -11.16 -4.86
N GLY A 848 -18.80 -12.44 -4.51
CA GLY A 848 -19.21 -12.88 -3.17
C GLY A 848 -20.69 -12.60 -2.90
N ASP A 849 -20.98 -11.97 -1.77
CA ASP A 849 -22.33 -11.52 -1.45
C ASP A 849 -22.58 -10.17 -2.14
N PHE A 850 -23.69 -10.06 -2.87
CA PHE A 850 -24.06 -8.84 -3.57
C PHE A 850 -25.55 -8.53 -3.42
N ASP A 851 -25.90 -7.26 -3.51
CA ASP A 851 -27.28 -6.81 -3.41
C ASP A 851 -27.95 -6.81 -4.80
N ILE A 852 -29.18 -7.35 -4.84
CA ILE A 852 -30.13 -7.16 -5.94
C ILE A 852 -31.42 -6.52 -5.43
N TYR A 853 -32.24 -5.96 -6.31
CA TYR A 853 -33.58 -5.52 -5.97
C TYR A 853 -34.54 -6.71 -5.95
N GLU A 854 -35.44 -6.73 -4.96
CA GLU A 854 -36.49 -7.76 -4.84
C GLU A 854 -37.45 -7.75 -6.04
N LYS A 855 -37.69 -6.57 -6.63
CA LYS A 855 -38.54 -6.39 -7.81
C LYS A 855 -37.72 -5.84 -8.97
N GLU A 856 -37.89 -6.42 -10.16
CA GLU A 856 -37.15 -5.99 -11.36
C GLU A 856 -37.40 -4.52 -11.70
N GLU A 857 -38.64 -4.04 -11.60
CA GLU A 857 -39.01 -2.65 -11.94
C GLU A 857 -38.17 -1.60 -11.20
N CYS A 858 -37.63 -1.97 -10.02
CA CYS A 858 -36.75 -1.11 -9.25
C CYS A 858 -35.38 -0.87 -9.90
N SER A 859 -34.90 -1.81 -10.71
CA SER A 859 -33.65 -1.61 -11.46
C SER A 859 -33.80 -0.58 -12.59
N LEU A 860 -35.03 -0.26 -12.99
CA LEU A 860 -35.33 0.68 -14.07
C LEU A 860 -35.69 2.08 -13.57
N LYS A 861 -35.82 2.27 -12.24
CA LYS A 861 -36.07 3.58 -11.63
C LYS A 861 -34.74 4.28 -11.38
N ASN A 862 -34.60 5.54 -11.80
CA ASN A 862 -33.37 6.33 -11.69
C ASN A 862 -32.71 6.46 -10.29
N SER A 863 -33.41 6.12 -9.20
CA SER A 863 -32.87 6.28 -7.84
C SER A 863 -33.04 5.05 -6.93
N GLY A 864 -33.80 4.04 -7.34
CA GLY A 864 -34.15 2.91 -6.46
C GLY A 864 -34.88 3.29 -5.16
N LYS A 865 -35.35 4.54 -4.99
CA LYS A 865 -36.06 4.96 -3.77
C LYS A 865 -37.34 4.12 -3.57
N GLY A 866 -37.52 3.63 -2.34
CA GLY A 866 -38.63 2.74 -1.98
C GLY A 866 -38.44 1.28 -2.43
N CYS A 867 -37.27 0.91 -2.95
CA CYS A 867 -36.99 -0.45 -3.38
C CYS A 867 -36.22 -1.24 -2.34
N LYS A 868 -36.74 -2.41 -1.98
CA LYS A 868 -36.09 -3.34 -1.06
C LYS A 868 -34.93 -4.04 -1.76
N ARG A 869 -33.74 -3.94 -1.15
CA ARG A 869 -32.55 -4.71 -1.53
C ARG A 869 -32.55 -6.04 -0.79
N ILE A 870 -32.16 -7.11 -1.47
CA ILE A 870 -31.94 -8.42 -0.87
C ILE A 870 -30.52 -8.86 -1.21
N LYS A 871 -29.85 -9.46 -0.21
CA LYS A 871 -28.53 -10.06 -0.42
C LYS A 871 -28.69 -11.37 -1.17
N GLN A 872 -27.87 -11.54 -2.20
CA GLN A 872 -27.76 -12.75 -2.97
C GLN A 872 -26.31 -13.22 -2.99
N LYS A 873 -26.13 -14.53 -3.09
CA LYS A 873 -24.84 -15.18 -3.25
C LYS A 873 -24.94 -16.15 -4.42
N PHE A 874 -23.96 -16.08 -5.32
CA PHE A 874 -23.80 -17.14 -6.32
C PHE A 874 -22.99 -18.26 -5.67
N SER A 875 -23.63 -19.38 -5.34
CA SER A 875 -22.97 -20.47 -4.62
C SER A 875 -22.06 -21.30 -5.53
N VAL A 876 -21.17 -22.06 -4.89
CA VAL A 876 -20.37 -23.10 -5.56
C VAL A 876 -21.27 -24.12 -6.24
N ASP A 877 -22.37 -24.52 -5.59
CA ASP A 877 -23.34 -25.44 -6.17
C ASP A 877 -23.93 -24.91 -7.48
N ASN A 878 -24.14 -23.59 -7.60
CA ASN A 878 -24.59 -22.99 -8.86
C ASN A 878 -23.54 -23.14 -9.98
N LEU A 879 -22.24 -23.06 -9.65
CA LEU A 879 -21.16 -23.31 -10.62
C LEU A 879 -21.08 -24.80 -10.99
N VAL A 880 -21.16 -25.71 -10.00
CA VAL A 880 -21.14 -27.17 -10.21
C VAL A 880 -22.36 -27.63 -11.02
N LYS A 881 -23.52 -26.98 -10.81
CA LYS A 881 -24.74 -27.24 -11.57
C LYS A 881 -24.56 -26.98 -13.06
N ILE A 882 -23.64 -26.11 -13.48
CA ILE A 882 -23.30 -25.93 -14.90
C ILE A 882 -22.76 -27.25 -15.48
N GLY A 883 -21.84 -27.91 -14.76
CA GLY A 883 -21.30 -29.21 -15.15
C GLY A 883 -22.35 -30.33 -15.14
N SER A 884 -23.23 -30.35 -14.13
CA SER A 884 -24.34 -31.32 -14.09
C SER A 884 -25.37 -31.10 -15.20
N ASN A 885 -25.72 -29.84 -15.49
CA ASN A 885 -26.61 -29.51 -16.60
C ASN A 885 -25.96 -29.85 -17.95
N LEU A 886 -24.64 -29.63 -18.09
CA LEU A 886 -23.89 -30.05 -19.27
C LEU A 886 -23.84 -31.58 -19.41
N LYS A 887 -23.65 -32.32 -18.32
CA LYS A 887 -23.76 -33.77 -18.30
C LYS A 887 -25.12 -34.22 -18.80
N ASN A 888 -26.20 -33.69 -18.22
CA ASN A 888 -27.57 -34.02 -18.63
C ASN A 888 -27.88 -33.59 -20.07
N PHE A 889 -27.20 -32.55 -20.56
CA PHE A 889 -27.31 -32.07 -21.93
C PHE A 889 -26.60 -32.99 -22.93
N LEU A 890 -25.39 -33.44 -22.59
CA LEU A 890 -24.60 -34.35 -23.43
C LEU A 890 -25.15 -35.78 -23.35
N HIS A 891 -25.85 -36.15 -22.27
CA HIS A 891 -26.32 -37.50 -22.04
C HIS A 891 -27.21 -38.01 -23.18
N ILE A 892 -26.69 -39.03 -23.87
CA ILE A 892 -27.44 -39.86 -24.80
C ILE A 892 -28.11 -40.95 -23.96
N ASP A 893 -29.44 -40.89 -23.85
CA ASP A 893 -30.21 -41.94 -23.20
C ASP A 893 -30.35 -43.18 -24.10
N ASP A 894 -30.80 -44.30 -23.53
CA ASP A 894 -30.90 -45.58 -24.24
C ASP A 894 -31.83 -45.51 -25.48
N GLN A 895 -32.83 -44.61 -25.49
CA GLN A 895 -33.74 -44.43 -26.63
C GLN A 895 -33.08 -43.58 -27.73
N GLU A 896 -32.39 -42.50 -27.37
CA GLU A 896 -31.59 -41.71 -28.31
C GLU A 896 -30.47 -42.56 -28.92
N ALA A 897 -29.76 -43.37 -28.13
CA ALA A 897 -28.69 -44.23 -28.61
C ALA A 897 -29.18 -45.22 -29.68
N LEU A 898 -30.39 -45.78 -29.50
CA LEU A 898 -30.99 -46.66 -30.50
C LEU A 898 -31.32 -45.92 -31.79
N ILE A 899 -31.85 -44.70 -31.69
CA ILE A 899 -32.17 -43.86 -32.85
C ILE A 899 -30.89 -43.44 -33.58
N LEU A 900 -29.85 -43.04 -32.85
CA LEU A 900 -28.54 -42.69 -33.41
C LEU A 900 -27.86 -43.88 -34.10
N LYS A 901 -27.98 -45.10 -33.56
CA LYS A 901 -27.53 -46.32 -34.24
C LYS A 901 -28.29 -46.52 -35.56
N LYS A 902 -29.63 -46.34 -35.55
CA LYS A 902 -30.47 -46.47 -36.76
C LYS A 902 -30.15 -45.43 -37.83
N VAL A 903 -29.82 -44.21 -37.46
CA VAL A 903 -29.42 -43.15 -38.41
C VAL A 903 -27.91 -43.17 -38.74
N GLY A 904 -27.22 -44.29 -38.52
CA GLY A 904 -25.82 -44.47 -38.92
C GLY A 904 -24.81 -43.65 -38.10
N ARG A 905 -25.19 -43.18 -36.90
CA ARG A 905 -24.38 -42.29 -36.03
C ARG A 905 -23.71 -43.00 -34.89
N LYS A 906 -23.18 -44.21 -35.14
CA LYS A 906 -22.34 -44.92 -34.16
C LYS A 906 -21.17 -44.06 -33.70
N LYS A 907 -20.52 -43.34 -34.63
CA LYS A 907 -19.45 -42.38 -34.32
C LYS A 907 -19.87 -41.25 -33.37
N ARG A 908 -21.13 -40.78 -33.38
CA ARG A 908 -21.60 -39.77 -32.40
C ARG A 908 -21.74 -40.36 -31.00
N ILE A 909 -22.14 -41.62 -30.90
CA ILE A 909 -22.16 -42.36 -29.63
C ILE A 909 -20.71 -42.51 -29.15
N ASP A 910 -19.79 -42.90 -30.03
CA ASP A 910 -18.37 -43.04 -29.72
C ASP A 910 -17.73 -41.69 -29.35
N ASP A 911 -18.02 -40.60 -30.09
CA ASP A 911 -17.57 -39.23 -29.84
C ASP A 911 -18.18 -38.68 -28.55
N TYR A 912 -19.42 -39.03 -28.19
CA TYR A 912 -20.02 -38.72 -26.90
C TYR A 912 -19.31 -39.47 -25.77
N LEU A 913 -19.06 -40.77 -25.93
CA LEU A 913 -18.31 -41.56 -24.96
C LEU A 913 -16.88 -41.02 -24.79
N GLN A 914 -16.26 -40.59 -25.89
CA GLN A 914 -14.95 -39.96 -25.92
C GLN A 914 -14.98 -38.55 -25.29
N ALA A 915 -15.95 -37.70 -25.62
CA ALA A 915 -16.14 -36.36 -25.03
C ALA A 915 -16.49 -36.42 -23.54
N PHE A 916 -17.29 -37.41 -23.14
CA PHE A 916 -17.58 -37.71 -21.75
C PHE A 916 -16.31 -38.17 -21.03
N SER A 917 -15.46 -38.98 -21.67
CA SER A 917 -14.13 -39.34 -21.14
C SER A 917 -13.18 -38.12 -21.04
N PHE A 918 -13.30 -37.14 -21.95
CA PHE A 918 -12.56 -35.88 -21.91
C PHE A 918 -13.08 -34.91 -20.84
N MET A 919 -14.39 -34.88 -20.56
CA MET A 919 -14.97 -34.05 -19.49
C MET A 919 -14.93 -34.72 -18.11
N HIS A 920 -14.47 -35.97 -18.05
CA HIS A 920 -14.36 -36.73 -16.81
C HIS A 920 -13.15 -36.24 -16.00
N PRO A 921 -13.30 -35.91 -14.70
CA PRO A 921 -12.21 -35.45 -13.83
C PRO A 921 -11.13 -36.51 -13.53
N MET A 922 -11.10 -37.64 -14.24
CA MET A 922 -10.12 -38.73 -14.07
C MET A 922 -9.34 -39.07 -15.35
N SER A 923 -9.46 -38.29 -16.43
CA SER A 923 -8.53 -38.48 -17.55
C SER A 923 -7.19 -37.78 -17.24
N ASN A 924 -6.09 -38.54 -17.23
CA ASN A 924 -4.75 -38.10 -16.84
C ASN A 924 -4.07 -37.12 -17.83
N ARG A 925 -4.81 -36.48 -18.75
CA ARG A 925 -4.24 -35.45 -19.64
C ARG A 925 -4.61 -34.05 -19.14
N PRO A 926 -3.64 -33.15 -18.89
CA PRO A 926 -3.88 -31.77 -18.41
C PRO A 926 -4.83 -30.96 -19.31
N GLU A 927 -4.86 -31.29 -20.60
CA GLU A 927 -5.71 -30.66 -21.62
C GLU A 927 -7.21 -30.91 -21.39
N ASN A 928 -7.55 -31.99 -20.69
CA ASN A 928 -8.92 -32.46 -20.49
C ASN A 928 -9.58 -31.89 -19.23
N TRP A 929 -8.83 -31.17 -18.40
CA TRP A 929 -9.37 -30.52 -17.21
C TRP A 929 -10.06 -29.19 -17.54
N GLY A 930 -10.11 -28.76 -18.81
CA GLY A 930 -10.37 -27.39 -19.24
C GLY A 930 -11.58 -26.63 -18.64
N ILE A 931 -12.63 -27.28 -18.12
CA ILE A 931 -13.70 -26.59 -17.36
C ILE A 931 -13.42 -26.57 -15.86
N PHE A 932 -12.93 -27.66 -15.28
CA PHE A 932 -12.62 -27.78 -13.86
C PHE A 932 -11.30 -27.10 -13.50
N ASP A 933 -10.27 -27.18 -14.35
CA ASP A 933 -9.06 -26.37 -14.29
C ASP A 933 -9.36 -24.91 -14.56
N TYR A 934 -10.24 -24.56 -15.52
CA TYR A 934 -10.61 -23.16 -15.70
C TYR A 934 -11.40 -22.62 -14.52
N LEU A 935 -12.34 -23.39 -13.95
CA LEU A 935 -12.98 -23.07 -12.68
C LEU A 935 -11.93 -22.97 -11.58
N TYR A 936 -11.04 -23.94 -11.42
CA TYR A 936 -9.99 -23.96 -10.40
C TYR A 936 -9.01 -22.76 -10.54
N TYR A 937 -8.47 -22.49 -11.73
CA TYR A 937 -7.59 -21.37 -12.03
C TYR A 937 -8.31 -20.03 -11.95
N SER A 938 -9.54 -19.92 -12.44
CA SER A 938 -10.35 -18.69 -12.32
C SER A 938 -10.83 -18.47 -10.89
N LEU A 939 -10.97 -19.51 -10.06
CA LEU A 939 -11.26 -19.41 -8.63
C LEU A 939 -9.99 -19.17 -7.79
N LYS A 940 -8.81 -19.49 -8.34
CA LYS A 940 -7.48 -19.20 -7.80
C LYS A 940 -6.96 -17.82 -8.24
N GLU A 941 -7.47 -17.26 -9.33
CA GLU A 941 -7.13 -15.93 -9.85
C GLU A 941 -7.41 -14.78 -8.87
N PRO A 942 -8.45 -14.79 -8.00
CA PRO A 942 -8.62 -13.79 -6.95
C PRO A 942 -7.44 -13.74 -5.98
N LEU A 943 -6.78 -14.88 -5.71
CA LEU A 943 -5.50 -14.89 -5.00
C LEU A 943 -4.45 -14.17 -5.85
N LEU A 944 -4.24 -14.58 -7.11
CA LEU A 944 -3.20 -13.99 -7.97
C LEU A 944 -3.40 -12.49 -8.24
N ASP A 945 -4.64 -12.02 -8.37
CA ASP A 945 -4.99 -10.61 -8.56
C ASP A 945 -4.81 -9.81 -7.28
N ALA A 946 -5.23 -10.35 -6.12
CA ALA A 946 -4.93 -9.74 -4.84
C ALA A 946 -3.42 -9.69 -4.60
N TYR A 947 -2.68 -10.75 -4.98
CA TYR A 947 -1.22 -10.83 -4.96
C TYR A 947 -0.55 -9.86 -5.95
N SER A 948 -1.13 -9.62 -7.15
CA SER A 948 -0.59 -8.72 -8.18
C SER A 948 -0.82 -7.24 -7.87
N LYS A 949 -1.82 -6.93 -7.04
CA LYS A 949 -2.11 -5.57 -6.53
C LYS A 949 -1.27 -5.19 -5.31
N PHE A 950 -0.47 -6.13 -4.77
CA PHE A 950 0.60 -5.77 -3.83
C PHE A 950 1.72 -5.06 -4.59
N PRO A 951 2.35 -4.01 -4.03
CA PRO A 951 3.33 -3.20 -4.73
C PRO A 951 4.65 -3.97 -4.84
N TRP A 952 4.78 -4.79 -5.87
CA TRP A 952 6.04 -5.40 -6.30
C TRP A 952 6.76 -4.40 -7.22
N ASP A 953 7.57 -3.52 -6.64
CA ASP A 953 8.74 -2.99 -7.36
C ASP A 953 9.92 -3.88 -6.93
N MET A 954 10.11 -5.00 -7.63
CA MET A 954 11.41 -5.67 -7.71
C MET A 954 11.65 -6.03 -9.17
N GLU A 955 12.59 -5.32 -9.78
CA GLU A 955 13.28 -5.76 -10.99
C GLU A 955 14.11 -7.00 -10.62
N ASP A 956 13.60 -8.20 -10.86
CA ASP A 956 14.41 -9.41 -10.78
C ASP A 956 14.02 -10.39 -11.89
N ASP A 957 14.97 -10.65 -12.80
CA ASP A 957 14.84 -11.44 -14.04
C ASP A 957 14.66 -12.97 -13.79
N HIS A 958 14.33 -13.38 -12.56
CA HIS A 958 14.31 -14.78 -12.16
C HIS A 958 12.94 -15.37 -11.75
N VAL A 959 11.83 -14.64 -11.91
CA VAL A 959 10.46 -15.10 -11.49
C VAL A 959 9.82 -16.15 -12.44
N SER A 960 10.60 -16.82 -13.28
CA SER A 960 10.13 -17.69 -14.38
C SER A 960 9.90 -19.18 -14.05
N LYS A 961 9.76 -19.64 -12.78
CA LYS A 961 9.47 -21.07 -12.50
C LYS A 961 8.33 -21.28 -11.49
N THR A 962 7.28 -22.00 -11.91
CA THR A 962 5.91 -21.97 -11.36
C THR A 962 5.61 -23.05 -10.30
N LEU A 963 6.57 -23.40 -9.44
CA LEU A 963 6.31 -24.32 -8.30
C LEU A 963 6.75 -23.76 -6.93
N ASP A 964 7.73 -22.83 -6.90
CA ASP A 964 8.14 -22.12 -5.68
C ASP A 964 7.19 -20.98 -5.27
N LYS A 965 6.19 -20.65 -6.09
CA LYS A 965 5.25 -19.54 -5.81
C LYS A 965 4.36 -19.75 -4.58
N ARG A 966 4.13 -20.99 -4.11
CA ARG A 966 3.28 -21.23 -2.91
C ARG A 966 4.01 -20.98 -1.60
N LYS A 967 5.24 -21.44 -1.49
CA LYS A 967 6.06 -21.28 -0.28
C LYS A 967 6.73 -19.91 -0.25
N GLY A 968 7.28 -19.49 -1.40
CA GLY A 968 7.83 -18.15 -1.59
C GLY A 968 6.80 -17.03 -1.41
N ALA A 969 5.57 -17.15 -1.91
CA ALA A 969 4.58 -16.08 -1.70
C ALA A 969 4.06 -16.00 -0.25
N LEU A 970 4.00 -17.12 0.48
CA LEU A 970 3.62 -17.14 1.90
C LEU A 970 4.77 -16.65 2.79
N GLU A 971 6.00 -17.08 2.54
CA GLU A 971 7.20 -16.60 3.23
C GLU A 971 7.48 -15.13 2.89
N THR A 972 7.34 -14.71 1.63
CA THR A 972 7.47 -13.29 1.24
C THR A 972 6.28 -12.45 1.72
N ALA A 973 5.06 -12.98 1.80
CA ALA A 973 3.95 -12.26 2.44
C ALA A 973 4.15 -12.17 3.96
N PHE A 974 4.77 -13.18 4.59
CA PHE A 974 5.12 -13.17 6.01
C PHE A 974 6.29 -12.22 6.30
N ASP A 975 7.32 -12.20 5.46
CA ASP A 975 8.47 -11.29 5.51
C ASP A 975 8.06 -9.85 5.16
N TYR A 976 7.16 -9.67 4.21
CA TYR A 976 6.53 -8.39 3.91
C TYR A 976 5.60 -7.96 5.04
N TRP A 977 4.84 -8.88 5.66
CA TRP A 977 4.02 -8.59 6.84
C TRP A 977 4.91 -8.24 8.04
N GLN A 978 6.06 -8.87 8.22
CA GLN A 978 7.07 -8.46 9.21
C GLN A 978 7.67 -7.08 8.85
N ALA A 979 7.99 -6.83 7.57
CA ALA A 979 8.47 -5.53 7.11
C ALA A 979 7.41 -4.42 7.21
N ARG A 980 6.12 -4.77 7.12
CA ARG A 980 4.98 -3.85 7.27
C ARG A 980 4.61 -3.65 8.74
N ASN A 981 4.74 -4.67 9.60
CA ASN A 981 4.67 -4.50 11.06
C ASN A 981 5.82 -3.61 11.56
N ASN A 982 7.01 -3.72 10.97
CA ASN A 982 8.11 -2.79 11.23
C ASN A 982 7.84 -1.36 10.69
N ARG A 983 6.87 -1.17 9.78
CA ARG A 983 6.39 0.16 9.33
C ARG A 983 5.13 0.65 10.06
N GLY A 984 4.38 -0.25 10.70
CA GLY A 984 3.14 0.04 11.44
C GLY A 984 3.40 0.74 12.77
N GLU A 985 4.47 0.35 13.48
CA GLU A 985 4.91 0.98 14.73
C GLU A 985 5.51 2.41 14.55
N PHE A 986 5.62 2.90 13.32
CA PHE A 986 6.54 3.98 12.93
C PHE A 986 5.88 5.36 12.74
N LEU A 987 4.57 5.40 12.50
CA LEU A 987 3.81 6.65 12.37
C LEU A 987 3.26 7.02 13.76
N PHE A 988 3.50 8.25 14.24
CA PHE A 988 3.01 8.80 15.52
C PHE A 988 1.85 7.98 16.11
N ASN A 989 2.17 7.01 16.99
CA ASN A 989 1.29 5.88 17.37
C ASN A 989 -0.11 5.97 16.74
N ILE A 990 -0.25 5.47 15.51
CA ILE A 990 -1.59 5.17 14.98
C ILE A 990 -2.27 4.39 16.09
N SER A 991 -3.44 4.85 16.55
CA SER A 991 -4.05 4.23 17.73
C SER A 991 -4.11 2.72 17.48
N ASN A 992 -3.68 1.93 18.47
CA ASN A 992 -3.67 0.47 18.36
C ASN A 992 -5.03 -0.05 17.87
N SER A 993 -6.13 0.68 18.12
CA SER A 993 -7.46 0.40 17.58
C SER A 993 -7.60 0.56 16.07
N PHE A 994 -7.04 1.59 15.43
CA PHE A 994 -7.16 1.77 13.98
C PHE A 994 -6.29 0.77 13.21
N GLU A 995 -5.06 0.54 13.66
CA GLU A 995 -4.20 -0.47 13.06
C GLU A 995 -4.73 -1.87 13.31
N ALA A 996 -5.20 -2.19 14.53
CA ALA A 996 -5.83 -3.47 14.80
C ALA A 996 -7.09 -3.67 13.97
N GLU A 997 -7.89 -2.65 13.69
CA GLU A 997 -9.11 -2.79 12.90
C GLU A 997 -8.85 -2.82 11.39
N MET A 998 -7.88 -2.06 10.87
CA MET A 998 -7.45 -2.19 9.47
C MET A 998 -6.79 -3.55 9.26
N ASN A 999 -5.91 -3.98 10.16
CA ASN A 999 -5.33 -5.31 10.14
C ASN A 999 -6.37 -6.39 10.37
N GLN A 1000 -7.36 -6.19 11.24
CA GLN A 1000 -8.46 -7.13 11.46
C GLN A 1000 -9.35 -7.20 10.25
N LYS A 1001 -9.66 -6.09 9.59
CA LYS A 1001 -10.51 -6.07 8.40
C LYS A 1001 -9.77 -6.61 7.17
N PHE A 1002 -8.47 -6.36 7.04
CA PHE A 1002 -7.61 -7.04 6.06
C PHE A 1002 -7.48 -8.53 6.37
N LYS A 1003 -7.29 -8.91 7.64
CA LYS A 1003 -7.31 -10.30 8.09
C LYS A 1003 -8.66 -10.94 7.84
N GLU A 1004 -9.77 -10.26 8.09
CA GLU A 1004 -11.13 -10.74 7.84
C GLU A 1004 -11.38 -10.87 6.35
N ILE A 1005 -10.94 -9.93 5.51
CA ILE A 1005 -11.03 -10.04 4.05
C ILE A 1005 -10.19 -11.24 3.59
N ALA A 1006 -8.91 -11.31 3.97
CA ALA A 1006 -8.02 -12.40 3.61
C ALA A 1006 -8.51 -13.75 4.14
N TRP A 1007 -8.99 -13.80 5.39
CA TRP A 1007 -9.53 -14.98 6.05
C TRP A 1007 -10.88 -15.39 5.47
N ASN A 1008 -11.74 -14.43 5.10
CA ASN A 1008 -12.99 -14.72 4.39
C ASN A 1008 -12.70 -15.24 2.99
N GLU A 1009 -11.69 -14.72 2.28
CA GLU A 1009 -11.26 -15.28 1.00
C GLU A 1009 -10.64 -16.69 1.18
N ILE A 1010 -9.77 -16.89 2.17
CA ILE A 1010 -9.21 -18.21 2.52
C ILE A 1010 -10.32 -19.18 2.93
N ASN A 1011 -11.32 -18.76 3.69
CA ASN A 1011 -12.44 -19.59 4.09
C ASN A 1011 -13.37 -19.86 2.91
N LYS A 1012 -13.58 -18.92 1.99
CA LYS A 1012 -14.29 -19.18 0.72
C LYS A 1012 -13.58 -20.26 -0.08
N ILE A 1013 -12.24 -20.23 -0.12
CA ILE A 1013 -11.41 -21.26 -0.77
C ILE A 1013 -11.54 -22.59 -0.04
N ARG A 1014 -11.35 -22.64 1.28
CA ARG A 1014 -11.47 -23.87 2.08
C ARG A 1014 -12.87 -24.45 2.04
N SER A 1015 -13.90 -23.62 2.11
CA SER A 1015 -15.29 -24.04 1.95
C SER A 1015 -15.57 -24.52 0.53
N PHE A 1016 -14.93 -23.95 -0.50
CA PHE A 1016 -14.99 -24.48 -1.86
C PHE A 1016 -14.26 -25.81 -1.96
N GLU A 1017 -13.01 -25.93 -1.52
CA GLU A 1017 -12.22 -27.17 -1.49
C GLU A 1017 -12.96 -28.28 -0.73
N ALA A 1018 -13.56 -27.96 0.41
CA ALA A 1018 -14.44 -28.88 1.15
C ALA A 1018 -15.72 -29.19 0.37
N ALA A 1019 -16.37 -28.21 -0.25
CA ALA A 1019 -17.59 -28.41 -1.03
C ALA A 1019 -17.34 -29.14 -2.36
N ILE A 1020 -16.12 -29.14 -2.91
CA ILE A 1020 -15.76 -29.92 -4.10
C ILE A 1020 -15.10 -31.25 -3.78
N ASN A 1021 -14.67 -31.45 -2.53
CA ASN A 1021 -14.19 -32.73 -2.05
C ASN A 1021 -15.36 -33.74 -2.08
N PRO A 1022 -15.26 -34.82 -2.86
CA PRO A 1022 -16.31 -35.83 -2.95
C PRO A 1022 -16.71 -36.40 -1.59
N GLU A 1023 -15.77 -36.55 -0.65
CA GLU A 1023 -16.04 -37.09 0.69
C GLU A 1023 -16.96 -36.19 1.53
N ASN A 1024 -17.03 -34.90 1.20
CA ASN A 1024 -17.76 -33.88 1.98
C ASN A 1024 -19.00 -33.34 1.25
N ASN A 1025 -19.17 -33.65 -0.03
CA ASN A 1025 -20.33 -33.23 -0.81
C ASN A 1025 -21.03 -34.43 -1.46
N PRO A 1026 -22.11 -34.94 -0.84
CA PRO A 1026 -22.86 -36.08 -1.34
C PRO A 1026 -23.42 -35.87 -2.76
N ALA A 1027 -23.59 -34.63 -3.22
CA ALA A 1027 -24.03 -34.36 -4.60
C ALA A 1027 -22.88 -34.59 -5.60
N ILE A 1028 -21.64 -34.26 -5.22
CA ILE A 1028 -20.44 -34.54 -6.01
C ILE A 1028 -20.06 -36.01 -5.90
N GLU A 1029 -20.17 -36.61 -4.72
CA GLU A 1029 -20.01 -38.05 -4.50
C GLU A 1029 -21.04 -38.84 -5.31
N LYS A 1030 -22.31 -38.43 -5.30
CA LYS A 1030 -23.39 -39.04 -6.10
C LYS A 1030 -23.21 -38.79 -7.59
N LEU A 1031 -22.70 -37.62 -7.99
CA LEU A 1031 -22.30 -37.38 -9.37
C LEU A 1031 -21.16 -38.33 -9.76
N GLN A 1032 -20.11 -38.46 -8.95
CA GLN A 1032 -19.01 -39.39 -9.19
C GLN A 1032 -19.49 -40.84 -9.19
N GLY A 1033 -20.36 -41.25 -8.27
CA GLY A 1033 -20.93 -42.58 -8.18
C GLY A 1033 -21.87 -42.90 -9.35
N GLN A 1034 -22.71 -41.95 -9.78
CA GLN A 1034 -23.53 -42.09 -10.99
C GLN A 1034 -22.70 -42.05 -12.27
N ILE A 1035 -21.62 -41.27 -12.31
CA ILE A 1035 -20.69 -41.25 -13.44
C ILE A 1035 -19.92 -42.57 -13.51
N ARG A 1036 -19.45 -43.08 -12.36
CA ARG A 1036 -18.77 -44.38 -12.24
C ARG A 1036 -19.70 -45.52 -12.63
N TYR A 1037 -20.96 -45.49 -12.18
CA TYR A 1037 -22.01 -46.42 -12.59
C TYR A 1037 -22.31 -46.38 -14.10
N GLU A 1038 -22.38 -45.18 -14.72
CA GLU A 1038 -22.56 -45.06 -16.18
C GLU A 1038 -21.32 -45.51 -16.97
N ILE A 1039 -20.10 -45.31 -16.43
CA ILE A 1039 -18.86 -45.86 -16.99
C ILE A 1039 -18.89 -47.38 -16.91
N ASP A 1040 -19.17 -47.96 -15.75
CA ASP A 1040 -19.23 -49.40 -15.54
C ASP A 1040 -20.30 -50.03 -16.46
N LYS A 1041 -21.49 -49.41 -16.58
CA LYS A 1041 -22.57 -49.82 -17.50
C LYS A 1041 -22.16 -49.75 -18.99
N THR A 1042 -21.27 -48.82 -19.35
CA THR A 1042 -20.79 -48.64 -20.74
C THR A 1042 -19.63 -49.59 -21.05
N VAL A 1043 -18.73 -49.81 -20.09
CA VAL A 1043 -17.61 -50.77 -20.17
C VAL A 1043 -18.14 -52.20 -20.32
N ASP A 1044 -19.30 -52.52 -19.74
CA ASP A 1044 -19.98 -53.81 -19.89
C ASP A 1044 -20.63 -54.05 -21.27
N LYS A 1045 -20.62 -53.08 -22.21
CA LYS A 1045 -21.26 -53.19 -23.54
C LYS A 1045 -20.39 -52.70 -24.70
N ASP A 1046 -19.26 -53.37 -24.97
CA ASP A 1046 -18.81 -53.88 -26.29
C ASP A 1046 -17.29 -54.13 -26.31
N ILE A 1047 -16.94 -55.41 -26.15
CA ILE A 1047 -15.84 -56.20 -26.75
C ILE A 1047 -14.64 -55.42 -27.32
N LEU A 1048 -13.50 -55.46 -26.62
CA LEU A 1048 -12.14 -55.49 -27.18
C LEU A 1048 -11.23 -56.25 -26.19
N SER A 1049 -10.49 -57.24 -26.72
CA SER A 1049 -9.98 -58.45 -26.07
C SER A 1049 -9.32 -58.35 -24.67
N ASP A 1050 -9.67 -59.33 -23.82
CA ASP A 1050 -9.22 -59.54 -22.43
C ASP A 1050 -7.69 -59.49 -22.23
N THR A 1051 -6.91 -59.90 -23.23
CA THR A 1051 -5.44 -59.98 -23.11
C THR A 1051 -4.74 -58.61 -23.18
N LEU A 1052 -5.36 -57.61 -23.80
CA LEU A 1052 -4.80 -56.25 -23.90
C LEU A 1052 -5.22 -55.36 -22.71
N LEU A 1053 -6.38 -55.65 -22.12
CA LEU A 1053 -6.88 -54.96 -20.92
C LEU A 1053 -6.09 -55.35 -19.68
N GLU A 1054 -5.70 -56.61 -19.49
CA GLU A 1054 -4.90 -56.99 -18.31
C GLU A 1054 -3.49 -56.38 -18.30
N GLU A 1055 -2.83 -56.22 -19.46
CA GLU A 1055 -1.53 -55.57 -19.55
C GLU A 1055 -1.62 -54.05 -19.34
N VAL A 1056 -2.62 -53.39 -19.93
CA VAL A 1056 -2.85 -51.95 -19.76
C VAL A 1056 -3.29 -51.63 -18.33
N ASP A 1057 -4.14 -52.47 -17.73
CA ASP A 1057 -4.64 -52.28 -16.37
C ASP A 1057 -3.58 -52.64 -15.31
N GLY A 1058 -2.67 -53.57 -15.60
CA GLY A 1058 -1.47 -53.85 -14.79
C GLY A 1058 -0.48 -52.67 -14.76
N VAL A 1059 -0.23 -52.03 -15.91
CA VAL A 1059 0.64 -50.85 -16.01
C VAL A 1059 0.00 -49.62 -15.35
N ILE A 1060 -1.30 -49.42 -15.52
CA ILE A 1060 -2.06 -48.31 -14.93
C ILE A 1060 -2.20 -48.46 -13.41
N ARG A 1061 -2.44 -49.67 -12.87
CA ARG A 1061 -2.50 -49.91 -11.42
C ARG A 1061 -1.15 -49.69 -10.73
N ASN A 1062 -0.05 -50.10 -11.36
CA ASN A 1062 1.30 -49.95 -10.80
C ASN A 1062 1.74 -48.47 -10.81
N PHE A 1063 1.39 -47.73 -11.88
CA PHE A 1063 1.58 -46.28 -11.94
C PHE A 1063 0.70 -45.54 -10.90
N HIS A 1064 -0.56 -45.95 -10.71
CA HIS A 1064 -1.45 -45.37 -9.70
C HIS A 1064 -1.05 -45.68 -8.25
N GLN A 1065 -0.52 -46.88 -7.95
CA GLN A 1065 -0.04 -47.20 -6.61
C GLN A 1065 1.20 -46.40 -6.22
N GLN A 1066 2.15 -46.20 -7.14
CA GLN A 1066 3.32 -45.37 -6.88
C GLN A 1066 2.96 -43.87 -6.77
N THR A 1067 2.00 -43.39 -7.57
CA THR A 1067 1.54 -42.00 -7.52
C THR A 1067 0.69 -41.70 -6.26
N ASN A 1068 -0.14 -42.66 -5.80
CA ASN A 1068 -0.91 -42.52 -4.56
C ASN A 1068 -0.05 -42.59 -3.29
N TYR A 1069 1.05 -43.35 -3.30
CA TYR A 1069 2.02 -43.34 -2.20
C TYR A 1069 2.70 -41.96 -2.07
N PHE A 1070 2.93 -41.28 -3.20
CA PHE A 1070 3.55 -39.95 -3.25
C PHE A 1070 2.59 -38.80 -2.88
N TYR A 1071 1.29 -38.95 -3.12
CA TYR A 1071 0.26 -37.97 -2.71
C TYR A 1071 -0.19 -38.09 -1.25
N LYS A 1072 0.11 -39.22 -0.59
CA LYS A 1072 -0.21 -39.45 0.83
C LYS A 1072 0.88 -38.96 1.79
N GLN A 1073 2.10 -38.72 1.29
CA GLN A 1073 3.11 -37.92 1.99
C GLN A 1073 2.94 -36.46 1.58
#